data_AF-A0A1S4DRQ3-F1
#
_entry.id   AF-A0A1S4DRQ3-F1
#
_cell.length_a   1.000
_cell.length_b   1.000
_cell.length_c   1.000
_cell.angle_alpha   90.00
_cell.angle_beta   90.00
_cell.angle_gamma   90.00
#
_symmetry.space_group_name_H-M   'P 1'
#
loop_
_entity.id
_entity.type
_entity.pdbx_description
1 polymer ?
#
loop_
_entity_poly.entity_id
_entity_poly.type
_entity_poly.pdbx_seq_one_letter_code
_entity_poly.pdbx_strand_id
1 'polypeptide(L)'
;MALTLLLFLVFFVNPLSISSYSDDDSELILFHQDYSPPAPPPPPPHPPSVSCEDDLGGVGSLDTTCKIVSNVNITKSVYIEGKGNFYVLPNVTLNCTFTGCEIGINVTGNFTLGENSVILVGTFQLVADNATFSNSSAVNTTGLAGSAPAQTSGTPQGVEGAGGGYGGRGACCLTDEKKIQEDVWGGDAYGWSTLQMPWSYGSKGGTTSKVVDYGGGGGGKIMLLVDKFLEVNGSVLADGGDGGVKGGGGSGGSIYIKAYKMTGNGRISACGGDGFAGGGGGRVSVDIFSRHDEPEIFAYGGSSRGCPENAGAAGTFYDNVPRSLTVSNHNKSTSTDTLLLDLPQPLLTNVYIRNHAKAAVPLLWSRVQVQGQISLLCNGALSFGLARYAMSEFELLAEELLMSDSVIKVFGALRMSVKMFLMWNSKMIIDGGGDQNVETTMLEASNLIVLKESSQIRSNANLGVHGQGLLNLSGPGDAIEAQRLVLSLFYSVNIGPGSVLRGPSRNATADAVKPKLNCDSPGCPFELLHPPEDCNVNSSLSFTLQICRVEDILVEGLIEGSVVHFHRARTVDVQPYGIISTSGMGCIGGVGKGSVLSNDLGSGAGHGGEGGYGYYNGSCIAGGITYGDPNLPCEPGSGSGNSSLAGSTAGGGVLVMGSWEHPLMYLSVKGKVDSDGDSFEESFRKKGYLTRDQYIGPGGGSGGSILLFLKSLHLGESGTMSSLGGSSSSSGGGGGGGGRIHFHWSDIPTGDVYQPIATVNGSIYTRGGLGGEQGGSGGSGTLSGKPCPKGLYGIFCEECPLGTFKNVTGSDRALCVSCLSDELPHRAVYIAVRGGVTERPCPYKCVSERYHMPHCYTALEELIYTFGGPWLFVLLLLGLLILLALVLSVARMKFVGVDESPGPAPTQ
;
A
#
# COMPACT_ATOMS: atom_id res chain seq x y z
N MET A 1 46.20 25.03 -0.06
CA MET A 1 46.54 26.24 -0.86
C MET A 1 45.49 26.32 -1.96
N ALA A 2 44.49 27.20 -1.92
CA ALA A 2 44.52 28.67 -1.84
C ALA A 2 44.86 29.32 -3.20
N LEU A 3 44.21 30.46 -3.48
CA LEU A 3 44.08 31.18 -4.78
C LEU A 3 43.09 30.52 -5.79
N THR A 4 42.15 31.22 -6.42
CA THR A 4 41.80 32.66 -6.30
C THR A 4 40.32 32.93 -6.57
N LEU A 5 39.77 33.89 -5.84
CA LEU A 5 38.41 34.44 -5.97
C LEU A 5 38.53 35.90 -6.43
N LEU A 6 37.99 36.29 -7.59
CA LEU A 6 37.61 37.67 -7.97
C LEU A 6 36.94 37.71 -9.37
N LEU A 7 36.29 38.84 -9.70
CA LEU A 7 35.51 39.15 -10.93
C LEU A 7 34.06 38.59 -10.88
N PHE A 8 32.98 39.37 -11.01
CA PHE A 8 32.82 40.81 -11.34
C PHE A 8 31.68 41.44 -10.50
N LEU A 9 31.79 42.75 -10.23
CA LEU A 9 30.72 43.58 -9.69
C LEU A 9 30.83 44.99 -10.29
N VAL A 10 29.71 45.74 -10.28
CA VAL A 10 29.53 47.16 -10.69
C VAL A 10 29.35 47.41 -12.20
N PHE A 11 28.17 47.90 -12.59
CA PHE A 11 27.99 49.16 -13.35
C PHE A 11 26.51 49.69 -13.26
N PHE A 12 26.31 50.77 -12.49
CA PHE A 12 25.29 51.88 -12.55
C PHE A 12 23.77 51.56 -12.73
N VAL A 13 22.77 52.08 -11.97
CA VAL A 13 22.44 53.37 -11.28
C VAL A 13 21.49 54.32 -12.07
N ASN A 14 20.17 54.14 -11.85
CA ASN A 14 19.11 55.13 -11.51
C ASN A 14 18.62 56.26 -12.49
N PRO A 15 17.41 56.89 -12.25
CA PRO A 15 16.39 57.03 -13.30
C PRO A 15 15.69 58.42 -13.42
N LEU A 16 14.67 58.51 -14.29
CA LEU A 16 13.46 59.39 -14.29
C LEU A 16 12.53 58.89 -15.45
N SER A 17 11.25 59.26 -15.69
CA SER A 17 10.25 60.17 -15.06
C SER A 17 8.82 59.93 -15.65
N ILE A 18 7.74 60.12 -14.86
CA ILE A 18 6.36 60.56 -15.29
C ILE A 18 5.52 59.52 -16.12
N SER A 19 4.22 59.24 -15.93
CA SER A 19 3.11 59.81 -15.10
C SER A 19 1.97 58.81 -14.75
N SER A 20 1.44 58.92 -13.53
CA SER A 20 0.02 58.75 -13.06
C SER A 20 -1.00 57.82 -13.74
N TYR A 21 -1.57 56.88 -12.97
CA TYR A 21 -2.97 56.96 -12.47
C TYR A 21 -3.13 56.08 -11.20
N SER A 22 -4.23 56.24 -10.44
CA SER A 22 -4.33 56.01 -8.98
C SER A 22 -5.02 54.71 -8.50
N ASP A 23 -4.60 54.28 -7.31
CA ASP A 23 -5.29 53.57 -6.20
C ASP A 23 -6.20 52.36 -6.48
N ASP A 24 -5.79 51.18 -5.97
CA ASP A 24 -6.37 50.60 -4.74
C ASP A 24 -5.35 49.64 -4.06
N ASP A 25 -5.50 49.39 -2.76
CA ASP A 25 -4.40 48.96 -1.88
C ASP A 25 -3.90 47.52 -2.06
N SER A 26 -2.57 47.36 -1.92
CA SER A 26 -1.90 46.09 -1.65
C SER A 26 -0.72 46.34 -0.71
N GLU A 27 -0.97 46.29 0.60
CA GLU A 27 0.11 46.25 1.60
C GLU A 27 0.85 44.92 1.54
N LEU A 28 1.89 44.89 0.71
CA LEU A 28 2.93 43.87 0.72
C LEU A 28 4.30 44.58 0.71
N ILE A 29 5.13 44.24 1.70
CA ILE A 29 6.56 44.57 1.81
C ILE A 29 6.92 45.98 2.36
N LEU A 30 6.71 46.17 3.66
CA LEU A 30 7.59 46.88 4.60
C LEU A 30 7.50 46.12 5.94
N PHE A 31 8.54 45.79 6.70
CA PHE A 31 9.88 46.37 6.84
C PHE A 31 10.97 45.28 7.00
N HIS A 32 12.18 45.58 6.54
CA HIS A 32 13.40 45.17 7.26
C HIS A 32 13.87 46.36 8.10
N GLN A 33 13.61 46.31 9.41
CA GLN A 33 14.34 47.07 10.42
C GLN A 33 14.63 46.11 11.58
N ASP A 34 15.82 46.22 12.16
CA ASP A 34 16.30 45.38 13.26
C ASP A 34 15.48 45.61 14.53
N TYR A 35 14.33 44.95 14.63
CA TYR A 35 13.52 44.94 15.83
C TYR A 35 13.92 43.75 16.70
N SER A 36 14.92 43.95 17.55
CA SER A 36 15.07 43.09 18.73
C SER A 36 13.80 43.27 19.58
N PRO A 37 12.96 42.24 19.77
CA PRO A 37 11.76 42.40 20.57
C PRO A 37 12.15 42.83 21.99
N PRO A 38 11.49 43.84 22.57
CA PRO A 38 11.76 44.22 23.95
C PRO A 38 11.57 43.00 24.84
N ALA A 39 12.44 42.83 25.84
CA ALA A 39 12.31 41.75 26.81
C ALA A 39 10.87 41.76 27.35
N PRO A 40 10.19 40.59 27.42
CA PRO A 40 8.80 40.54 27.84
C PRO A 40 8.67 41.20 29.21
N PRO A 41 7.65 42.06 29.42
CA PRO A 41 7.47 42.73 30.68
C PRO A 41 7.40 41.67 31.81
N PRO A 42 8.03 41.92 32.97
CA PRO A 42 7.95 40.99 34.08
C PRO A 42 6.47 40.74 34.41
N PRO A 43 6.09 39.49 34.77
CA PRO A 43 4.71 39.18 35.09
C PRO A 43 4.21 40.11 36.20
N PRO A 44 2.94 40.56 36.15
CA PRO A 44 2.41 41.48 37.15
C PRO A 44 2.55 40.86 38.55
N PRO A 45 2.98 41.64 39.55
CA PRO A 45 3.17 41.12 40.90
C PRO A 45 1.84 40.58 41.45
N HIS A 46 1.90 39.41 42.09
CA HIS A 46 0.75 38.81 42.74
C HIS A 46 0.11 39.76 43.77
N PRO A 47 -1.21 39.70 43.99
CA PRO A 47 -1.84 40.45 45.08
C PRO A 47 -1.23 40.03 46.42
N PRO A 48 -1.19 40.91 47.43
CA PRO A 48 -0.63 40.60 48.74
C PRO A 48 -1.35 39.38 49.36
N SER A 49 -0.57 38.53 50.02
CA SER A 49 -1.07 37.29 50.62
C SER A 49 -2.14 37.57 51.69
N VAL A 50 -3.20 36.77 51.68
CA VAL A 50 -4.25 36.84 52.71
C VAL A 50 -3.82 36.16 54.00
N SER A 51 -4.45 36.53 55.12
CA SER A 51 -4.26 35.90 56.43
C SER A 51 -5.14 34.65 56.60
N CYS A 52 -4.73 33.73 57.49
CA CYS A 52 -5.55 32.55 57.82
C CYS A 52 -6.80 32.91 58.63
N GLU A 53 -6.67 33.76 59.65
CA GLU A 53 -7.75 34.02 60.61
C GLU A 53 -8.66 35.18 60.14
N ASP A 54 -8.09 36.35 59.78
CA ASP A 54 -8.89 37.54 59.47
C ASP A 54 -9.56 37.49 58.08
N ASP A 55 -8.85 37.01 57.04
CA ASP A 55 -9.35 36.98 55.66
C ASP A 55 -10.06 35.68 55.28
N LEU A 56 -9.58 34.53 55.77
CA LEU A 56 -10.11 33.20 55.42
C LEU A 56 -11.02 32.59 56.51
N GLY A 57 -11.11 33.18 57.70
CA GLY A 57 -11.93 32.64 58.80
C GLY A 57 -11.47 31.27 59.31
N GLY A 58 -10.20 30.92 59.06
CA GLY A 58 -9.56 29.69 59.50
C GLY A 58 -9.03 29.76 60.93
N VAL A 59 -8.35 28.69 61.34
CA VAL A 59 -7.69 28.58 62.64
C VAL A 59 -6.20 28.33 62.43
N GLY A 60 -5.35 29.15 63.08
CA GLY A 60 -3.90 29.03 63.03
C GLY A 60 -3.24 30.02 62.06
N SER A 61 -2.04 29.69 61.57
CA SER A 61 -1.25 30.57 60.70
C SER A 61 -0.73 29.83 59.47
N LEU A 62 -0.63 30.55 58.35
CA LEU A 62 -0.07 30.05 57.09
C LEU A 62 1.42 29.65 57.22
N ASP A 63 2.15 30.17 58.21
CA ASP A 63 3.53 29.77 58.49
C ASP A 63 3.66 28.48 59.32
N THR A 64 2.57 27.97 59.90
CA THR A 64 2.60 26.77 60.75
C THR A 64 1.59 25.73 60.27
N THR A 65 0.30 25.97 60.48
CA THR A 65 -0.80 25.17 59.93
C THR A 65 -2.06 26.04 59.97
N CYS A 66 -2.62 26.30 58.80
CA CYS A 66 -3.93 26.94 58.64
C CYS A 66 -5.00 25.89 58.39
N LYS A 67 -6.08 25.91 59.15
CA LYS A 67 -7.24 25.02 58.98
C LYS A 67 -8.48 25.81 58.65
N ILE A 68 -9.06 25.59 57.47
CA ILE A 68 -10.35 26.17 57.09
C ILE A 68 -11.45 25.26 57.65
N VAL A 69 -12.21 25.80 58.62
CA VAL A 69 -13.18 25.05 59.44
C VAL A 69 -14.64 25.29 59.04
N SER A 70 -14.89 26.27 58.17
CA SER A 70 -16.22 26.72 57.75
C SER A 70 -16.18 27.21 56.30
N ASN A 71 -17.34 27.31 55.66
CA ASN A 71 -17.44 27.73 54.26
C ASN A 71 -17.00 29.19 54.08
N VAL A 72 -16.22 29.46 53.04
CA VAL A 72 -15.65 30.78 52.75
C VAL A 72 -16.11 31.24 51.38
N ASN A 73 -16.79 32.40 51.32
CA ASN A 73 -17.13 33.07 50.07
C ASN A 73 -16.09 34.14 49.75
N ILE A 74 -15.32 33.92 48.69
CA ILE A 74 -14.24 34.79 48.23
C ILE A 74 -14.80 35.76 47.17
N THR A 75 -14.61 37.06 47.39
CA THR A 75 -15.21 38.14 46.57
C THR A 75 -14.24 38.83 45.61
N LYS A 76 -12.95 38.49 45.69
CA LYS A 76 -11.82 39.03 44.93
C LYS A 76 -10.81 37.92 44.70
N SER A 77 -9.97 37.97 43.68
CA SER A 77 -8.89 36.98 43.53
C SER A 77 -7.97 36.99 44.76
N VAL A 78 -7.56 35.82 45.22
CA VAL A 78 -6.85 35.60 46.48
C VAL A 78 -5.56 34.82 46.23
N TYR A 79 -4.47 35.27 46.84
CA TYR A 79 -3.21 34.55 46.91
C TYR A 79 -2.93 34.18 48.37
N ILE A 80 -2.59 32.92 48.63
CA ILE A 80 -2.35 32.33 49.94
C ILE A 80 -0.90 31.87 49.95
N GLU A 81 -0.03 32.53 50.71
CA GLU A 81 1.39 32.19 50.79
C GLU A 81 1.79 31.89 52.24
N GLY A 82 2.57 30.84 52.47
CA GLY A 82 3.09 30.54 53.81
C GLY A 82 4.00 29.32 53.89
N LYS A 83 4.74 29.21 54.99
CA LYS A 83 5.72 28.12 55.18
C LYS A 83 5.13 26.82 55.77
N GLY A 84 3.88 26.86 56.22
CA GLY A 84 3.21 25.80 56.93
C GLY A 84 2.34 24.89 56.05
N ASN A 85 1.39 24.22 56.70
CA ASN A 85 0.38 23.39 56.03
C ASN A 85 -0.93 24.15 55.79
N PHE A 86 -1.67 23.78 54.74
CA PHE A 86 -3.01 24.32 54.46
C PHE A 86 -4.02 23.19 54.34
N TYR A 87 -4.97 23.15 55.27
CA TYR A 87 -5.96 22.07 55.37
C TYR A 87 -7.39 22.62 55.27
N VAL A 88 -8.12 22.16 54.25
CA VAL A 88 -9.56 22.36 54.14
C VAL A 88 -10.24 21.16 54.79
N LEU A 89 -10.98 21.39 55.87
CA LEU A 89 -11.61 20.28 56.60
C LEU A 89 -12.77 19.65 55.82
N PRO A 90 -13.20 18.41 56.18
CA PRO A 90 -14.30 17.74 55.50
C PRO A 90 -15.60 18.56 55.49
N ASN A 91 -16.34 18.48 54.38
CA ASN A 91 -17.59 19.20 54.10
C ASN A 91 -17.47 20.74 54.07
N VAL A 92 -16.27 21.30 53.89
CA VAL A 92 -16.04 22.75 53.73
C VAL A 92 -16.02 23.15 52.25
N THR A 93 -16.66 24.28 51.92
CA THR A 93 -16.66 24.86 50.58
C THR A 93 -15.92 26.21 50.54
N LEU A 94 -14.91 26.30 49.69
CA LEU A 94 -14.23 27.54 49.28
C LEU A 94 -14.84 27.98 47.94
N ASN A 95 -15.48 29.15 47.91
CA ASN A 95 -16.36 29.52 46.81
C ASN A 95 -16.01 30.89 46.23
N CYS A 96 -15.61 30.92 44.95
CA CYS A 96 -15.39 32.13 44.17
C CYS A 96 -16.06 32.02 42.79
N THR A 97 -17.31 32.48 42.71
CA THR A 97 -18.22 32.19 41.58
C THR A 97 -18.10 33.12 40.38
N PHE A 98 -17.35 34.24 40.47
CA PHE A 98 -17.25 35.16 39.34
C PHE A 98 -16.29 34.62 38.27
N THR A 99 -16.63 34.84 36.99
CA THR A 99 -15.89 34.35 35.82
C THR A 99 -14.42 34.76 35.89
N GLY A 100 -13.52 33.79 35.87
CA GLY A 100 -12.08 34.01 35.93
C GLY A 100 -11.52 34.41 37.29
N CYS A 101 -12.26 34.23 38.40
CA CYS A 101 -11.68 34.38 39.75
C CYS A 101 -10.48 33.45 39.94
N GLU A 102 -9.44 33.94 40.64
CA GLU A 102 -8.20 33.21 40.87
C GLU A 102 -7.97 32.94 42.36
N ILE A 103 -7.69 31.69 42.70
CA ILE A 103 -7.19 31.25 44.02
C ILE A 103 -5.82 30.60 43.78
N GLY A 104 -4.76 31.29 44.19
CA GLY A 104 -3.41 30.76 44.25
C GLY A 104 -3.07 30.33 45.68
N ILE A 105 -2.57 29.11 45.86
CA ILE A 105 -2.06 28.57 47.12
C ILE A 105 -0.60 28.20 46.90
N ASN A 106 0.29 28.78 47.70
CA ASN A 106 1.72 28.54 47.66
C ASN A 106 2.21 28.24 49.08
N VAL A 107 2.34 26.96 49.40
CA VAL A 107 2.75 26.48 50.72
C VAL A 107 3.98 25.59 50.64
N THR A 108 4.94 25.75 51.56
CA THR A 108 6.10 24.83 51.61
C THR A 108 5.84 23.56 52.40
N GLY A 109 4.66 23.42 53.02
CA GLY A 109 4.21 22.22 53.70
C GLY A 109 3.19 21.41 52.90
N ASN A 110 2.30 20.73 53.61
CA ASN A 110 1.28 19.86 53.03
C ASN A 110 -0.03 20.61 52.74
N PHE A 111 -0.64 20.30 51.61
CA PHE A 111 -2.01 20.67 51.26
C PHE A 111 -2.95 19.47 51.44
N THR A 112 -4.14 19.68 52.01
CA THR A 112 -5.18 18.64 52.03
C THR A 112 -6.56 19.24 51.81
N LEU A 113 -7.28 18.69 50.82
CA LEU A 113 -8.69 18.92 50.57
C LEU A 113 -9.47 17.72 51.15
N GLY A 114 -10.12 17.90 52.30
CA GLY A 114 -10.80 16.84 53.05
C GLY A 114 -12.03 16.24 52.35
N GLU A 115 -12.60 15.18 52.92
CA GLU A 115 -13.73 14.46 52.32
C GLU A 115 -14.95 15.38 52.09
N ASN A 116 -15.60 15.23 50.93
CA ASN A 116 -16.73 16.07 50.48
C ASN A 116 -16.46 17.59 50.48
N SER A 117 -15.21 18.06 50.57
CA SER A 117 -14.89 19.48 50.51
C SER A 117 -14.67 19.95 49.06
N VAL A 118 -15.06 21.19 48.76
CA VAL A 118 -15.14 21.70 47.38
C VAL A 118 -14.48 23.07 47.26
N ILE A 119 -13.59 23.23 46.28
CA ILE A 119 -13.06 24.52 45.84
C ILE A 119 -13.72 24.85 44.50
N LEU A 120 -14.54 25.91 44.46
CA LEU A 120 -15.20 26.39 43.25
C LEU A 120 -14.58 27.73 42.83
N VAL A 121 -13.95 27.79 41.65
CA VAL A 121 -13.09 28.92 41.23
C VAL A 121 -12.90 28.97 39.71
N GLY A 122 -12.47 30.09 39.12
CA GLY A 122 -12.12 30.16 37.69
C GLY A 122 -10.70 29.68 37.37
N THR A 123 -9.73 30.03 38.21
CA THR A 123 -8.33 29.60 38.16
C THR A 123 -7.90 29.07 39.53
N PHE A 124 -7.42 27.83 39.59
CA PHE A 124 -6.78 27.26 40.76
C PHE A 124 -5.29 27.03 40.48
N GLN A 125 -4.42 27.57 41.33
CA GLN A 125 -3.00 27.27 41.32
C GLN A 125 -2.60 26.74 42.71
N LEU A 126 -1.93 25.60 42.76
CA LEU A 126 -1.40 25.00 43.97
C LEU A 126 0.10 24.75 43.83
N VAL A 127 0.88 25.20 44.81
CA VAL A 127 2.27 24.82 45.04
C VAL A 127 2.35 24.24 46.45
N ALA A 128 2.86 23.00 46.59
CA ALA A 128 2.92 22.26 47.86
C ALA A 128 4.06 21.24 47.89
N ASP A 129 4.49 20.82 49.09
CA ASP A 129 5.42 19.68 49.23
C ASP A 129 4.73 18.34 48.93
N ASN A 130 3.55 18.17 49.54
CA ASN A 130 2.64 17.04 49.32
C ASN A 130 1.20 17.57 49.23
N ALA A 131 0.37 16.95 48.40
CA ALA A 131 -1.03 17.35 48.22
C ALA A 131 -1.95 16.13 48.21
N THR A 132 -3.01 16.16 49.02
CA THR A 132 -4.01 15.10 49.09
C THR A 132 -5.40 15.65 48.79
N PHE A 133 -6.06 15.09 47.78
CA PHE A 133 -7.46 15.32 47.43
C PHE A 133 -8.26 14.08 47.86
N SER A 134 -8.93 14.18 49.01
CA SER A 134 -9.65 13.06 49.64
C SER A 134 -10.88 12.61 48.84
N ASN A 135 -11.46 11.46 49.21
CA ASN A 135 -12.67 10.91 48.60
C ASN A 135 -13.80 11.95 48.51
N SER A 136 -14.47 12.00 47.34
CA SER A 136 -15.56 12.94 47.05
C SER A 136 -15.22 14.43 47.19
N SER A 137 -13.95 14.80 47.37
CA SER A 137 -13.51 16.19 47.28
C SER A 137 -13.48 16.66 45.82
N ALA A 138 -13.62 17.96 45.59
CA ALA A 138 -13.57 18.51 44.22
C ALA A 138 -12.88 19.88 44.14
N VAL A 139 -11.93 20.03 43.22
CA VAL A 139 -11.58 21.32 42.63
C VAL A 139 -12.39 21.47 41.36
N ASN A 140 -13.30 22.42 41.32
CA ASN A 140 -14.27 22.60 40.24
C ASN A 140 -14.16 24.00 39.65
N THR A 141 -13.74 24.05 38.38
CA THR A 141 -13.64 25.27 37.56
C THR A 141 -14.55 25.21 36.33
N THR A 142 -15.55 24.34 36.36
CA THR A 142 -16.43 24.04 35.23
C THR A 142 -17.31 25.23 34.87
N GLY A 143 -17.19 25.70 33.63
CA GLY A 143 -17.93 26.86 33.12
C GLY A 143 -17.53 28.23 33.70
N LEU A 144 -16.49 28.30 34.54
CA LEU A 144 -16.04 29.51 35.26
C LEU A 144 -14.85 30.23 34.60
N ALA A 145 -14.56 29.96 33.34
CA ALA A 145 -13.52 30.65 32.57
C ALA A 145 -13.63 32.19 32.66
N GLY A 146 -12.46 32.84 32.66
CA GLY A 146 -12.36 34.25 32.27
C GLY A 146 -12.40 34.40 30.74
N SER A 147 -12.13 35.60 30.24
CA SER A 147 -12.01 35.83 28.79
C SER A 147 -10.92 34.96 28.17
N ALA A 148 -11.25 34.27 27.08
CA ALA A 148 -10.28 33.63 26.21
C ALA A 148 -9.31 34.67 25.61
N PRO A 149 -8.10 34.28 25.15
CA PRO A 149 -7.14 35.23 24.58
C PRO A 149 -7.73 35.95 23.37
N ALA A 150 -7.61 37.28 23.32
CA ALA A 150 -8.35 38.14 22.36
C ALA A 150 -8.04 37.86 20.87
N GLN A 151 -6.92 37.19 20.57
CA GLN A 151 -6.51 36.80 19.21
C GLN A 151 -7.09 35.44 18.76
N THR A 152 -8.02 34.84 19.51
CA THR A 152 -8.55 33.50 19.23
C THR A 152 -9.97 33.52 18.68
N SER A 153 -10.22 32.67 17.67
CA SER A 153 -11.55 32.34 17.13
C SER A 153 -12.27 31.23 17.92
N GLY A 154 -11.86 30.99 19.18
CA GLY A 154 -12.39 29.91 20.01
C GLY A 154 -13.83 30.14 20.50
N THR A 155 -14.29 31.39 20.56
CA THR A 155 -15.71 31.70 20.81
C THR A 155 -16.41 31.96 19.47
N PRO A 156 -17.36 31.11 19.04
CA PRO A 156 -18.00 31.25 17.74
C PRO A 156 -18.86 32.52 17.67
N GLN A 157 -18.85 33.16 16.50
CA GLN A 157 -19.61 34.39 16.22
C GLN A 157 -20.97 34.06 15.59
N GLY A 158 -21.99 34.88 15.88
CA GLY A 158 -23.33 34.75 15.29
C GLY A 158 -24.36 34.10 16.21
N VAL A 159 -25.42 33.53 15.61
CA VAL A 159 -26.59 32.99 16.32
C VAL A 159 -26.92 31.53 15.98
N GLU A 160 -25.89 30.76 15.60
CA GLU A 160 -26.03 29.35 15.18
C GLU A 160 -26.01 28.35 16.36
N GLY A 161 -25.76 28.81 17.60
CA GLY A 161 -25.65 27.92 18.76
C GLY A 161 -24.45 26.96 18.71
N ALA A 162 -23.40 27.33 17.97
CA ALA A 162 -22.19 26.53 17.82
C ALA A 162 -21.39 26.41 19.15
N GLY A 163 -20.65 25.32 19.33
CA GLY A 163 -19.85 25.07 20.53
C GLY A 163 -18.55 25.88 20.58
N GLY A 164 -18.06 26.18 21.78
CA GLY A 164 -16.76 26.81 21.99
C GLY A 164 -15.59 25.85 21.68
N GLY A 165 -14.44 26.39 21.29
CA GLY A 165 -13.22 25.63 20.99
C GLY A 165 -12.06 25.99 21.91
N TYR A 166 -11.36 24.98 22.42
CA TYR A 166 -10.05 25.03 23.09
C TYR A 166 -9.56 23.60 23.18
N GLY A 167 -8.28 23.31 22.92
CA GLY A 167 -7.81 21.92 22.79
C GLY A 167 -8.27 21.29 21.47
N GLY A 168 -9.55 20.91 21.42
CA GLY A 168 -10.31 20.56 20.21
C GLY A 168 -11.20 21.71 19.72
N ARG A 169 -11.65 21.60 18.46
CA ARG A 169 -12.67 22.48 17.87
C ARG A 169 -14.06 22.21 18.48
N GLY A 170 -14.86 23.26 18.60
CA GLY A 170 -16.28 23.14 18.95
C GLY A 170 -17.10 22.66 17.74
N ALA A 171 -18.19 21.94 17.98
CA ALA A 171 -19.10 21.53 16.92
C ALA A 171 -19.92 22.71 16.37
N CYS A 172 -20.40 22.59 15.13
CA CYS A 172 -21.46 23.42 14.58
C CYS A 172 -22.49 22.51 13.89
N CYS A 173 -23.78 22.78 14.09
CA CYS A 173 -24.86 22.04 13.45
C CYS A 173 -25.35 22.81 12.22
N LEU A 174 -25.04 22.30 11.03
CA LEU A 174 -25.42 22.95 9.79
C LEU A 174 -26.94 23.02 9.58
N THR A 175 -27.40 24.17 9.11
CA THR A 175 -28.78 24.40 8.62
C THR A 175 -28.83 24.63 7.11
N ASP A 176 -27.68 24.76 6.44
CA ASP A 176 -27.55 24.98 5.00
C ASP A 176 -27.03 23.70 4.32
N GLU A 177 -27.91 23.04 3.56
CA GLU A 177 -27.63 21.79 2.82
C GLU A 177 -26.52 21.95 1.75
N LYS A 178 -26.11 23.18 1.41
CA LYS A 178 -25.01 23.43 0.45
C LYS A 178 -23.62 23.28 1.05
N LYS A 179 -23.50 23.18 2.38
CA LYS A 179 -22.21 23.05 3.08
C LYS A 179 -21.99 21.61 3.54
N ILE A 180 -20.73 21.18 3.49
CA ILE A 180 -20.32 19.84 3.98
C ILE A 180 -19.99 19.97 5.47
N GLN A 181 -20.47 19.05 6.30
CA GLN A 181 -20.29 19.11 7.76
C GLN A 181 -18.81 18.98 8.21
N GLU A 182 -17.94 18.37 7.39
CA GLU A 182 -16.49 18.30 7.64
C GLU A 182 -15.79 19.66 7.41
N ASP A 183 -16.39 20.59 6.64
CA ASP A 183 -15.81 21.92 6.34
C ASP A 183 -16.23 23.01 7.36
N VAL A 184 -17.09 22.70 8.34
CA VAL A 184 -17.69 23.70 9.24
C VAL A 184 -17.63 23.28 10.71
N TRP A 185 -16.95 24.11 11.49
CA TRP A 185 -16.80 23.99 12.94
C TRP A 185 -17.37 25.22 13.67
N GLY A 186 -17.47 25.14 14.99
CA GLY A 186 -17.82 26.26 15.86
C GLY A 186 -16.59 27.08 16.21
N GLY A 187 -16.24 27.12 17.49
CA GLY A 187 -14.99 27.73 17.96
C GLY A 187 -13.75 26.95 17.50
N ASP A 188 -12.69 27.66 17.13
CA ASP A 188 -11.42 27.05 16.73
C ASP A 188 -10.55 26.62 17.93
N ALA A 189 -9.61 25.70 17.71
CA ALA A 189 -8.68 25.23 18.72
C ALA A 189 -7.45 26.16 18.86
N TYR A 190 -7.02 26.42 20.09
CA TYR A 190 -5.82 27.23 20.39
C TYR A 190 -4.98 26.66 21.54
N GLY A 191 -3.92 27.38 21.93
CA GLY A 191 -2.99 26.97 23.00
C GLY A 191 -2.14 25.76 22.65
N TRP A 192 -1.86 25.53 21.36
CA TRP A 192 -1.07 24.38 20.92
C TRP A 192 0.42 24.50 21.30
N SER A 193 1.01 25.70 21.19
CA SER A 193 2.39 25.98 21.60
C SER A 193 2.65 25.75 23.10
N THR A 194 1.61 25.64 23.92
CA THR A 194 1.68 25.36 25.35
C THR A 194 1.22 23.93 25.70
N LEU A 195 1.24 22.99 24.75
CA LEU A 195 0.82 21.59 24.96
C LEU A 195 1.48 20.91 26.18
N GLN A 196 2.75 21.20 26.43
CA GLN A 196 3.54 20.63 27.55
C GLN A 196 3.14 21.22 28.93
N MET A 197 2.59 22.44 28.94
CA MET A 197 2.19 23.18 30.14
C MET A 197 0.97 24.08 29.82
N PRO A 198 -0.23 23.49 29.65
CA PRO A 198 -1.40 24.22 29.20
C PRO A 198 -1.85 25.22 30.28
N TRP A 199 -2.02 26.49 29.88
CA TRP A 199 -2.39 27.57 30.79
C TRP A 199 -3.31 28.61 30.13
N SER A 200 -4.40 28.15 29.52
CA SER A 200 -5.41 29.01 28.91
C SER A 200 -6.82 28.63 29.37
N TYR A 201 -7.68 29.64 29.54
CA TYR A 201 -9.11 29.40 29.72
C TYR A 201 -9.70 28.75 28.47
N GLY A 202 -10.76 27.95 28.66
CA GLY A 202 -11.64 27.54 27.59
C GLY A 202 -12.52 28.69 27.07
N SER A 203 -12.99 28.57 25.84
CA SER A 203 -13.91 29.52 25.21
C SER A 203 -15.38 29.22 25.52
N LYS A 204 -16.19 30.28 25.48
CA LYS A 204 -17.64 30.20 25.62
C LYS A 204 -18.28 29.60 24.36
N GLY A 205 -19.38 28.87 24.50
CA GLY A 205 -20.25 28.51 23.39
C GLY A 205 -21.04 29.70 22.84
N GLY A 206 -21.52 29.59 21.61
CA GLY A 206 -22.39 30.58 20.96
C GLY A 206 -23.84 30.50 21.43
N THR A 207 -24.62 31.55 21.18
CA THR A 207 -26.06 31.60 21.48
C THR A 207 -26.90 31.32 20.22
N THR A 208 -28.19 31.00 20.34
CA THR A 208 -29.17 31.02 19.24
C THR A 208 -30.06 32.28 19.24
N SER A 209 -29.69 33.34 19.99
CA SER A 209 -30.49 34.56 20.12
C SER A 209 -29.63 35.82 20.13
N LYS A 210 -30.09 36.88 19.46
CA LYS A 210 -29.43 38.21 19.47
C LYS A 210 -29.68 39.01 20.76
N VAL A 211 -30.59 38.56 21.63
CA VAL A 211 -31.07 39.32 22.80
C VAL A 211 -30.64 38.66 24.12
N VAL A 212 -30.51 37.34 24.14
CA VAL A 212 -30.14 36.57 25.33
C VAL A 212 -28.99 35.66 24.97
N ASP A 213 -27.96 35.65 25.79
CA ASP A 213 -26.81 34.77 25.64
C ASP A 213 -27.05 33.47 26.41
N TYR A 214 -27.27 32.39 25.66
CA TYR A 214 -27.46 31.03 26.17
C TYR A 214 -26.19 30.17 26.10
N GLY A 215 -25.05 30.72 25.66
CA GLY A 215 -23.82 29.98 25.48
C GLY A 215 -23.26 29.46 26.81
N GLY A 216 -22.85 28.19 26.83
CA GLY A 216 -22.17 27.59 27.98
C GLY A 216 -20.81 28.23 28.24
N GLY A 217 -20.49 28.52 29.51
CA GLY A 217 -19.19 29.09 29.90
C GLY A 217 -18.02 28.16 29.58
N GLY A 218 -16.84 28.69 29.28
CA GLY A 218 -15.64 27.88 29.08
C GLY A 218 -15.12 27.28 30.38
N GLY A 219 -14.32 26.21 30.29
CA GLY A 219 -13.63 25.61 31.43
C GLY A 219 -12.48 26.48 31.96
N GLY A 220 -12.27 26.43 33.27
CA GLY A 220 -11.24 27.20 33.96
C GLY A 220 -9.79 26.75 33.72
N LYS A 221 -8.90 27.15 34.62
CA LYS A 221 -7.49 26.73 34.63
C LYS A 221 -7.13 26.08 35.96
N ILE A 222 -6.42 24.96 35.92
CA ILE A 222 -5.92 24.27 37.11
C ILE A 222 -4.42 23.99 36.92
N MET A 223 -3.60 24.40 37.88
CA MET A 223 -2.17 24.09 37.92
C MET A 223 -1.82 23.52 39.29
N LEU A 224 -1.31 22.28 39.33
CA LEU A 224 -0.85 21.61 40.54
C LEU A 224 0.67 21.37 40.43
N LEU A 225 1.46 22.05 41.25
CA LEU A 225 2.92 21.91 41.33
C LEU A 225 3.28 21.32 42.70
N VAL A 226 3.44 20.01 42.76
CA VAL A 226 3.71 19.28 44.01
C VAL A 226 5.14 18.75 43.97
N ASP A 227 5.96 19.00 44.99
CA ASP A 227 7.37 18.58 44.96
C ASP A 227 7.50 17.04 45.02
N LYS A 228 6.80 16.40 45.97
CA LYS A 228 6.97 14.97 46.27
C LYS A 228 5.77 14.12 45.89
N PHE A 229 4.67 14.20 46.66
CA PHE A 229 3.58 13.22 46.58
C PHE A 229 2.21 13.87 46.39
N LEU A 230 1.54 13.48 45.31
CA LEU A 230 0.19 13.91 44.95
C LEU A 230 -0.77 12.72 45.03
N GLU A 231 -1.75 12.80 45.92
CA GLU A 231 -2.83 11.81 46.04
C GLU A 231 -4.15 12.39 45.51
N VAL A 232 -4.74 11.77 44.49
CA VAL A 232 -5.99 12.22 43.84
C VAL A 232 -7.05 11.13 43.92
N ASN A 233 -7.80 11.11 45.02
CA ASN A 233 -9.01 10.29 45.17
C ASN A 233 -10.31 11.12 44.93
N GLY A 234 -10.19 12.44 44.92
CA GLY A 234 -11.24 13.39 44.56
C GLY A 234 -11.33 13.67 43.06
N SER A 235 -11.99 14.77 42.71
CA SER A 235 -12.19 15.25 41.34
C SER A 235 -11.46 16.57 41.07
N VAL A 236 -10.82 16.69 39.90
CA VAL A 236 -10.15 17.90 39.42
C VAL A 236 -10.77 18.26 38.06
N LEU A 237 -11.64 19.27 38.04
CA LEU A 237 -12.57 19.54 36.94
C LEU A 237 -12.36 20.93 36.35
N ALA A 238 -12.04 20.98 35.06
CA ALA A 238 -11.98 22.17 34.22
C ALA A 238 -12.85 21.97 32.97
N ASP A 239 -14.06 21.42 33.15
CA ASP A 239 -14.97 21.12 32.05
C ASP A 239 -15.64 22.40 31.51
N GLY A 240 -16.14 22.35 30.27
CA GLY A 240 -17.02 23.37 29.73
C GLY A 240 -18.41 23.31 30.37
N GLY A 241 -19.05 24.46 30.53
CA GLY A 241 -20.45 24.56 30.95
C GLY A 241 -21.42 24.26 29.81
N ASP A 242 -22.60 23.74 30.15
CA ASP A 242 -23.63 23.37 29.17
C ASP A 242 -24.40 24.59 28.63
N GLY A 243 -24.67 24.61 27.32
CA GLY A 243 -25.54 25.60 26.65
C GLY A 243 -27.00 25.13 26.45
N GLY A 244 -27.28 23.86 26.77
CA GLY A 244 -28.62 23.28 26.66
C GLY A 244 -29.12 23.20 25.21
N VAL A 245 -30.36 23.62 24.93
CA VAL A 245 -30.99 23.55 23.59
C VAL A 245 -31.05 24.89 22.85
N LYS A 246 -30.53 25.97 23.45
CA LYS A 246 -30.57 27.35 22.88
C LYS A 246 -29.20 28.03 22.83
N GLY A 247 -28.14 27.33 23.22
CA GLY A 247 -26.76 27.76 23.07
C GLY A 247 -25.84 26.55 22.94
N GLY A 248 -24.66 26.77 22.38
CA GLY A 248 -23.62 25.76 22.30
C GLY A 248 -22.93 25.57 23.65
N GLY A 249 -22.35 24.40 23.87
CA GLY A 249 -21.54 24.13 25.05
C GLY A 249 -20.22 24.91 25.03
N GLY A 250 -19.72 25.30 26.19
CA GLY A 250 -18.37 25.84 26.32
C GLY A 250 -17.32 24.76 26.11
N SER A 251 -16.11 25.14 25.71
CA SER A 251 -15.00 24.19 25.62
C SER A 251 -14.49 23.82 27.01
N GLY A 252 -13.79 22.70 27.12
CA GLY A 252 -12.94 22.41 28.27
C GLY A 252 -11.85 23.46 28.46
N GLY A 253 -11.23 23.46 29.63
CA GLY A 253 -10.16 24.36 30.05
C GLY A 253 -8.77 23.72 30.05
N SER A 254 -7.87 24.26 30.87
CA SER A 254 -6.50 23.75 31.06
C SER A 254 -6.31 23.06 32.40
N ILE A 255 -5.64 21.91 32.40
CA ILE A 255 -5.12 21.26 33.61
C ILE A 255 -3.64 20.92 33.39
N TYR A 256 -2.75 21.45 34.24
CA TYR A 256 -1.34 21.08 34.30
C TYR A 256 -1.01 20.51 35.68
N ILE A 257 -0.36 19.34 35.73
CA ILE A 257 0.01 18.66 36.97
C ILE A 257 1.47 18.26 36.91
N LYS A 258 2.26 18.64 37.92
CA LYS A 258 3.65 18.24 38.11
C LYS A 258 3.82 17.63 39.50
N ALA A 259 4.39 16.42 39.57
CA ALA A 259 4.69 15.72 40.83
C ALA A 259 5.81 14.69 40.66
N TYR A 260 6.60 14.42 41.70
CA TYR A 260 7.52 13.27 41.64
C TYR A 260 6.76 11.93 41.63
N LYS A 261 5.73 11.78 42.48
CA LYS A 261 4.85 10.61 42.51
C LYS A 261 3.37 11.00 42.57
N MET A 262 2.53 10.33 41.76
CA MET A 262 1.07 10.42 41.86
C MET A 262 0.42 9.04 42.06
N THR A 263 -0.64 9.00 42.89
CA THR A 263 -1.54 7.85 43.09
C THR A 263 -2.98 8.30 43.33
N GLY A 264 -3.95 7.44 43.08
CA GLY A 264 -5.33 7.61 43.55
C GLY A 264 -6.36 7.29 42.47
N ASN A 265 -7.55 6.86 42.89
CA ASN A 265 -8.62 6.41 41.98
C ASN A 265 -9.64 7.50 41.62
N GLY A 266 -9.23 8.77 41.72
CA GLY A 266 -10.05 9.94 41.43
C GLY A 266 -10.25 10.21 39.94
N ARG A 267 -10.69 11.44 39.62
CA ARG A 267 -11.00 11.85 38.25
C ARG A 267 -10.40 13.22 37.91
N ILE A 268 -9.79 13.33 36.74
CA ILE A 268 -9.27 14.58 36.17
C ILE A 268 -10.00 14.82 34.84
N SER A 269 -10.68 15.96 34.69
CA SER A 269 -11.61 16.19 33.57
C SER A 269 -11.47 17.60 33.01
N ALA A 270 -11.25 17.72 31.70
CA ALA A 270 -11.29 18.97 30.95
C ALA A 270 -12.14 18.78 29.68
N CYS A 271 -13.33 18.21 29.83
CA CYS A 271 -14.24 17.88 28.71
C CYS A 271 -15.00 19.12 28.21
N GLY A 272 -15.48 19.08 26.98
CA GLY A 272 -16.41 20.09 26.47
C GLY A 272 -17.82 19.92 27.04
N GLY A 273 -18.53 21.03 27.24
CA GLY A 273 -19.92 21.05 27.70
C GLY A 273 -20.93 20.66 26.61
N ASP A 274 -22.08 20.14 27.01
CA ASP A 274 -23.16 19.76 26.10
C ASP A 274 -23.98 20.99 25.67
N GLY A 275 -24.45 21.02 24.42
CA GLY A 275 -25.22 22.16 23.91
C GLY A 275 -26.03 21.87 22.66
N PHE A 276 -26.53 22.93 22.02
CA PHE A 276 -27.14 22.83 20.69
C PHE A 276 -26.11 22.22 19.72
N ALA A 277 -24.90 22.77 19.70
CA ALA A 277 -23.68 22.05 19.36
C ALA A 277 -22.75 21.94 20.59
N GLY A 278 -22.04 20.83 20.73
CA GLY A 278 -21.13 20.57 21.85
C GLY A 278 -19.80 21.32 21.75
N GLY A 279 -19.24 21.71 22.90
CA GLY A 279 -17.92 22.36 22.96
C GLY A 279 -16.76 21.37 22.74
N GLY A 280 -15.60 21.87 22.33
CA GLY A 280 -14.38 21.07 22.20
C GLY A 280 -13.81 20.64 23.56
N GLY A 281 -13.18 19.47 23.62
CA GLY A 281 -12.43 19.02 24.80
C GLY A 281 -11.13 19.81 24.97
N GLY A 282 -10.77 20.18 26.21
CA GLY A 282 -9.67 21.07 26.56
C GLY A 282 -8.27 20.42 26.51
N ARG A 283 -7.35 20.88 27.37
CA ARG A 283 -5.98 20.37 27.43
C ARG A 283 -5.61 19.92 28.84
N VAL A 284 -5.20 18.67 28.97
CA VAL A 284 -4.62 18.11 30.20
C VAL A 284 -3.17 17.74 29.92
N SER A 285 -2.24 18.20 30.77
CA SER A 285 -0.87 17.71 30.74
C SER A 285 -0.34 17.36 32.12
N VAL A 286 0.47 16.31 32.16
CA VAL A 286 1.02 15.72 33.36
C VAL A 286 2.55 15.58 33.20
N ASP A 287 3.28 15.89 34.26
CA ASP A 287 4.74 15.78 34.39
C ASP A 287 5.02 15.00 35.69
N ILE A 288 4.90 13.67 35.61
CA ILE A 288 4.86 12.78 36.77
C ILE A 288 5.84 11.63 36.57
N PHE A 289 6.90 11.59 37.38
CA PHE A 289 7.99 10.63 37.25
C PHE A 289 7.60 9.19 37.63
N SER A 290 6.82 9.03 38.70
CA SER A 290 6.29 7.73 39.15
C SER A 290 4.77 7.79 39.27
N ARG A 291 4.07 6.93 38.53
CA ARG A 291 2.61 6.84 38.58
C ARG A 291 2.17 5.39 38.81
N HIS A 292 1.27 5.22 39.76
CA HIS A 292 0.68 3.93 40.14
C HIS A 292 -0.77 4.19 40.53
N ASP A 293 -1.68 3.25 40.24
CA ASP A 293 -3.13 3.38 40.52
C ASP A 293 -3.67 4.74 40.04
N GLU A 294 -3.78 4.91 38.72
CA GLU A 294 -3.96 6.23 38.09
C GLU A 294 -5.41 6.76 38.18
N PRO A 295 -5.60 8.07 38.43
CA PRO A 295 -6.90 8.73 38.26
C PRO A 295 -7.35 8.67 36.80
N GLU A 296 -8.66 8.61 36.55
CA GLU A 296 -9.19 8.64 35.19
C GLU A 296 -9.03 10.05 34.59
N ILE A 297 -8.34 10.16 33.45
CA ILE A 297 -8.09 11.45 32.76
C ILE A 297 -8.96 11.57 31.51
N PHE A 298 -9.79 12.61 31.47
CA PHE A 298 -10.72 12.88 30.38
C PHE A 298 -10.53 14.27 29.77
N ALA A 299 -10.60 14.34 28.43
CA ALA A 299 -10.60 15.57 27.66
C ALA A 299 -11.41 15.41 26.36
N TYR A 300 -12.57 14.76 26.41
CA TYR A 300 -13.41 14.53 25.22
C TYR A 300 -14.35 15.72 24.93
N GLY A 301 -14.91 15.80 23.72
CA GLY A 301 -15.84 16.85 23.32
C GLY A 301 -17.25 16.70 23.91
N GLY A 302 -17.94 17.83 24.00
CA GLY A 302 -19.34 17.92 24.41
C GLY A 302 -20.30 17.34 23.37
N SER A 303 -21.48 16.93 23.81
CA SER A 303 -22.52 16.31 22.98
C SER A 303 -23.38 17.40 22.31
N SER A 304 -23.74 17.17 21.05
CA SER A 304 -24.57 18.10 20.25
C SER A 304 -26.02 17.65 20.21
N ARG A 305 -26.96 18.53 20.59
CA ARG A 305 -28.40 18.26 20.58
C ARG A 305 -29.07 18.56 19.24
N GLY A 306 -28.54 19.53 18.49
CA GLY A 306 -29.02 19.89 17.15
C GLY A 306 -28.52 18.95 16.04
N CYS A 307 -27.39 18.29 16.27
CA CYS A 307 -26.74 17.38 15.33
C CYS A 307 -26.07 16.21 16.09
N PRO A 308 -26.82 15.15 16.46
CA PRO A 308 -26.34 14.09 17.37
C PRO A 308 -25.05 13.38 16.92
N GLU A 309 -24.82 13.26 15.61
CA GLU A 309 -23.63 12.62 15.03
C GLU A 309 -22.38 13.53 14.93
N ASN A 310 -22.49 14.78 15.42
CA ASN A 310 -21.40 15.75 15.39
C ASN A 310 -21.18 16.36 16.78
N ALA A 311 -20.68 15.56 17.73
CA ALA A 311 -20.13 16.06 18.99
C ALA A 311 -18.93 16.98 18.75
N GLY A 312 -18.55 17.77 19.75
CA GLY A 312 -17.30 18.54 19.70
C GLY A 312 -16.08 17.63 19.52
N ALA A 313 -14.98 18.19 19.00
CA ALA A 313 -13.73 17.46 18.86
C ALA A 313 -13.14 17.11 20.23
N ALA A 314 -12.34 16.04 20.26
CA ALA A 314 -11.56 15.72 21.43
C ALA A 314 -10.50 16.79 21.70
N GLY A 315 -10.13 16.91 22.97
CA GLY A 315 -8.97 17.64 23.43
C GLY A 315 -7.70 16.80 23.41
N THR A 316 -6.67 17.32 24.07
CA THR A 316 -5.35 16.67 24.14
C THR A 316 -5.00 16.30 25.58
N PHE A 317 -4.65 15.04 25.80
CA PHE A 317 -3.93 14.58 26.98
C PHE A 317 -2.45 14.38 26.63
N TYR A 318 -1.54 15.08 27.30
CA TYR A 318 -0.10 15.00 27.04
C TYR A 318 0.71 14.64 28.29
N ASP A 319 1.45 13.54 28.22
CA ASP A 319 2.30 13.04 29.30
C ASP A 319 3.77 13.35 29.00
N ASN A 320 4.38 14.24 29.79
CA ASN A 320 5.72 14.77 29.56
C ASN A 320 6.82 13.72 29.70
N VAL A 321 6.66 12.74 30.61
CA VAL A 321 7.72 11.75 30.92
C VAL A 321 7.93 10.73 29.78
N PRO A 322 6.88 10.03 29.29
CA PRO A 322 7.00 9.21 28.08
C PRO A 322 6.94 10.06 26.80
N ARG A 323 6.65 11.37 26.88
CA ARG A 323 6.38 12.27 25.73
C ARG A 323 5.26 11.72 24.83
N SER A 324 4.15 11.34 25.46
CA SER A 324 3.02 10.66 24.82
C SER A 324 1.82 11.60 24.65
N LEU A 325 1.26 11.67 23.44
CA LEU A 325 0.05 12.44 23.14
C LEU A 325 -1.14 11.48 22.92
N THR A 326 -2.23 11.69 23.66
CA THR A 326 -3.49 10.95 23.46
C THR A 326 -4.62 11.91 23.09
N VAL A 327 -5.34 11.58 22.02
CA VAL A 327 -6.57 12.23 21.58
C VAL A 327 -7.66 11.17 21.60
N SER A 328 -8.71 11.36 22.42
CA SER A 328 -9.77 10.37 22.57
C SER A 328 -11.13 11.03 22.79
N ASN A 329 -12.12 10.72 21.94
CA ASN A 329 -13.45 11.34 22.02
C ASN A 329 -14.49 10.50 22.77
N HIS A 330 -14.05 9.49 23.53
CA HIS A 330 -14.91 8.64 24.37
C HIS A 330 -16.12 8.06 23.59
N ASN A 331 -15.86 7.61 22.36
CA ASN A 331 -16.85 6.98 21.47
C ASN A 331 -18.00 7.92 21.03
N LYS A 332 -17.82 9.24 21.14
CA LYS A 332 -18.72 10.24 20.55
C LYS A 332 -18.33 10.50 19.09
N SER A 333 -19.25 10.27 18.16
CA SER A 333 -19.06 10.64 16.75
C SER A 333 -18.87 12.15 16.59
N THR A 334 -17.91 12.55 15.76
CA THR A 334 -17.62 13.95 15.45
C THR A 334 -17.23 14.11 13.98
N SER A 335 -17.55 15.26 13.42
CA SER A 335 -17.04 15.76 12.15
C SER A 335 -16.06 16.93 12.30
N THR A 336 -15.74 17.31 13.54
CA THR A 336 -14.78 18.37 13.85
C THR A 336 -13.45 17.81 14.36
N ASP A 337 -12.35 18.43 13.96
CA ASP A 337 -11.00 17.93 14.22
C ASP A 337 -10.32 18.51 15.45
N THR A 338 -9.46 17.69 16.04
CA THR A 338 -8.39 18.11 16.95
C THR A 338 -7.19 18.55 16.11
N LEU A 339 -6.79 19.81 16.15
CA LEU A 339 -5.68 20.29 15.32
C LEU A 339 -4.31 19.91 15.90
N LEU A 340 -3.48 19.28 15.07
CA LEU A 340 -2.07 18.99 15.30
C LEU A 340 -1.25 19.96 14.43
N LEU A 341 -0.80 21.07 15.01
CA LEU A 341 -0.20 22.17 14.24
C LEU A 341 1.32 22.04 14.10
N ASP A 342 2.04 21.94 15.21
CA ASP A 342 3.51 21.91 15.24
C ASP A 342 3.99 20.81 16.20
N LEU A 343 5.07 20.08 15.90
CA LEU A 343 5.53 19.04 16.80
C LEU A 343 6.53 19.60 17.82
N PRO A 344 6.26 19.43 19.13
CA PRO A 344 7.13 19.99 20.15
C PRO A 344 8.54 19.39 20.07
N GLN A 345 9.53 20.20 20.43
CA GLN A 345 10.88 19.72 20.74
C GLN A 345 11.01 19.60 22.27
N PRO A 346 11.46 18.45 22.83
CA PRO A 346 11.84 17.22 22.14
C PRO A 346 10.65 16.47 21.51
N LEU A 347 10.93 15.75 20.42
CA LEU A 347 9.96 14.97 19.63
C LEU A 347 9.04 14.11 20.50
N LEU A 348 7.80 13.89 20.04
CA LEU A 348 6.88 12.94 20.65
C LEU A 348 7.43 11.51 20.55
N THR A 349 7.23 10.70 21.59
CA THR A 349 7.53 9.25 21.52
C THR A 349 6.34 8.48 20.95
N ASN A 350 5.13 8.76 21.46
CA ASN A 350 3.92 8.03 21.06
C ASN A 350 2.75 8.98 20.77
N VAL A 351 1.90 8.61 19.80
CA VAL A 351 0.68 9.32 19.46
C VAL A 351 -0.48 8.33 19.36
N TYR A 352 -1.51 8.51 20.19
CA TYR A 352 -2.70 7.66 20.25
C TYR A 352 -3.95 8.45 19.85
N ILE A 353 -4.62 8.05 18.76
CA ILE A 353 -5.89 8.64 18.31
C ILE A 353 -6.96 7.55 18.40
N ARG A 354 -7.93 7.69 19.31
CA ARG A 354 -8.85 6.59 19.62
C ARG A 354 -10.29 6.98 19.94
N ASN A 355 -11.20 6.01 19.85
CA ASN A 355 -12.60 6.11 20.29
C ASN A 355 -13.35 7.28 19.60
N HIS A 356 -13.48 7.22 18.27
CA HIS A 356 -14.10 8.26 17.42
C HIS A 356 -13.39 9.64 17.44
N ALA A 357 -12.14 9.73 17.93
CA ALA A 357 -11.34 10.95 17.76
C ALA A 357 -10.97 11.19 16.29
N LYS A 358 -11.22 12.42 15.82
CA LYS A 358 -10.64 12.97 14.58
C LYS A 358 -9.51 13.94 14.93
N ALA A 359 -8.36 13.76 14.31
CA ALA A 359 -7.22 14.68 14.39
C ALA A 359 -6.77 15.08 12.99
N ALA A 360 -6.37 16.34 12.81
CA ALA A 360 -5.98 16.90 11.52
C ALA A 360 -4.62 17.58 11.60
N VAL A 361 -3.81 17.42 10.56
CA VAL A 361 -2.55 18.12 10.31
C VAL A 361 -2.79 19.09 9.13
N PRO A 362 -3.20 20.35 9.40
CA PRO A 362 -3.75 21.23 8.37
C PRO A 362 -2.71 22.11 7.66
N LEU A 363 -1.47 22.21 8.17
CA LEU A 363 -0.48 23.14 7.63
C LEU A 363 0.13 22.61 6.33
N LEU A 364 0.22 23.48 5.33
CA LEU A 364 0.97 23.26 4.09
C LEU A 364 2.42 22.91 4.45
N TRP A 365 2.94 21.79 3.95
CA TRP A 365 4.26 21.23 4.29
C TRP A 365 4.48 20.96 5.79
N SER A 366 3.83 19.91 6.31
CA SER A 366 4.04 19.44 7.69
C SER A 366 4.90 18.17 7.76
N ARG A 367 5.87 18.16 8.67
CA ARG A 367 6.63 16.96 9.06
C ARG A 367 6.12 16.43 10.40
N VAL A 368 5.47 15.28 10.39
CA VAL A 368 5.05 14.53 11.58
C VAL A 368 6.11 13.49 11.92
N GLN A 369 7.01 13.82 12.85
CA GLN A 369 8.07 12.94 13.32
C GLN A 369 7.82 12.48 14.77
N VAL A 370 7.69 11.16 14.96
CA VAL A 370 7.43 10.47 16.22
C VAL A 370 8.55 9.45 16.45
N GLN A 371 9.10 9.36 17.66
CA GLN A 371 10.25 8.48 17.95
C GLN A 371 9.89 7.01 18.13
N GLY A 372 8.63 6.69 18.43
CA GLY A 372 8.10 5.35 18.66
C GLY A 372 6.85 5.10 17.82
N GLN A 373 5.70 4.98 18.47
CA GLN A 373 4.48 4.47 17.85
C GLN A 373 3.42 5.55 17.55
N ILE A 374 2.86 5.51 16.34
CA ILE A 374 1.59 6.16 16.00
C ILE A 374 0.51 5.06 15.94
N SER A 375 -0.58 5.24 16.69
CA SER A 375 -1.64 4.24 16.82
C SER A 375 -3.02 4.87 16.66
N LEU A 376 -3.79 4.37 15.70
CA LEU A 376 -5.19 4.73 15.46
C LEU A 376 -6.08 3.53 15.79
N LEU A 377 -7.01 3.71 16.74
CA LEU A 377 -7.83 2.61 17.27
C LEU A 377 -9.31 3.01 17.38
N CYS A 378 -10.23 2.07 17.20
CA CYS A 378 -11.66 2.24 17.52
C CYS A 378 -12.28 3.49 16.86
N ASN A 379 -12.37 3.49 15.52
CA ASN A 379 -12.85 4.61 14.69
C ASN A 379 -12.03 5.90 14.86
N GLY A 380 -10.74 5.78 15.16
CA GLY A 380 -9.81 6.92 15.11
C GLY A 380 -9.59 7.36 13.66
N ALA A 381 -9.48 8.68 13.45
CA ALA A 381 -9.13 9.23 12.13
C ALA A 381 -8.02 10.27 12.23
N LEU A 382 -7.09 10.20 11.27
CA LEU A 382 -6.04 11.20 11.06
C LEU A 382 -6.12 11.73 9.63
N SER A 383 -6.27 13.04 9.48
CA SER A 383 -6.28 13.73 8.18
C SER A 383 -5.00 14.56 7.98
N PHE A 384 -4.46 14.50 6.77
CA PHE A 384 -3.37 15.35 6.29
C PHE A 384 -3.90 16.32 5.23
N GLY A 385 -3.69 17.61 5.45
CA GLY A 385 -4.20 18.66 4.57
C GLY A 385 -5.71 18.88 4.68
N LEU A 386 -6.23 19.65 3.73
CA LEU A 386 -7.64 20.06 3.67
C LEU A 386 -8.25 19.55 2.36
N ALA A 387 -9.49 19.05 2.40
CA ALA A 387 -10.12 18.35 1.28
C ALA A 387 -10.21 19.14 -0.04
N ARG A 388 -10.14 20.47 0.02
CA ARG A 388 -10.20 21.38 -1.14
C ARG A 388 -8.83 21.83 -1.65
N TYR A 389 -7.74 21.41 -1.00
CA TYR A 389 -6.37 21.91 -1.23
C TYR A 389 -5.35 20.77 -1.28
N ALA A 390 -5.58 19.80 -2.18
CA ALA A 390 -4.70 18.65 -2.41
C ALA A 390 -3.38 19.00 -3.16
N MET A 391 -2.72 20.09 -2.77
CA MET A 391 -1.44 20.57 -3.32
C MET A 391 -0.27 20.50 -2.31
N SER A 392 -0.49 19.87 -1.15
CA SER A 392 0.50 19.81 -0.06
C SER A 392 1.29 18.51 -0.08
N GLU A 393 2.57 18.58 0.27
CA GLU A 393 3.35 17.40 0.68
C GLU A 393 3.37 17.29 2.21
N PHE A 394 3.31 16.07 2.70
CA PHE A 394 3.41 15.73 4.12
C PHE A 394 4.49 14.69 4.34
N GLU A 395 5.22 14.79 5.43
CA GLU A 395 6.18 13.75 5.83
C GLU A 395 5.72 13.08 7.13
N LEU A 396 5.69 11.75 7.18
CA LEU A 396 5.41 10.97 8.39
C LEU A 396 6.60 10.08 8.69
N LEU A 397 7.18 10.22 9.88
CA LEU A 397 8.25 9.37 10.38
C LEU A 397 7.85 8.78 11.74
N ALA A 398 7.89 7.46 11.87
CA ALA A 398 7.63 6.73 13.11
C ALA A 398 8.44 5.41 13.14
N GLU A 399 8.58 4.76 14.29
CA GLU A 399 9.03 3.35 14.28
C GLU A 399 7.88 2.42 13.87
N GLU A 400 6.69 2.67 14.41
CA GLU A 400 5.52 1.83 14.17
C GLU A 400 4.28 2.67 13.82
N LEU A 401 3.55 2.25 12.79
CA LEU A 401 2.20 2.74 12.49
C LEU A 401 1.20 1.57 12.63
N LEU A 402 0.34 1.67 13.64
CA LEU A 402 -0.70 0.67 13.94
C LEU A 402 -2.09 1.26 13.67
N MET A 403 -2.93 0.54 12.93
CA MET A 403 -4.31 0.93 12.66
C MET A 403 -5.27 -0.23 12.94
N SER A 404 -6.28 -0.02 13.80
CA SER A 404 -7.43 -0.92 13.99
C SER A 404 -8.74 -0.14 13.84
N ASP A 405 -9.61 -0.58 12.93
CA ASP A 405 -10.95 -0.01 12.72
C ASP A 405 -10.90 1.51 12.50
N SER A 406 -9.88 1.97 11.78
CA SER A 406 -9.46 3.38 11.73
C SER A 406 -9.11 3.85 10.32
N VAL A 407 -9.12 5.17 10.10
CA VAL A 407 -8.95 5.79 8.78
C VAL A 407 -7.85 6.85 8.76
N ILE A 408 -6.92 6.75 7.81
CA ILE A 408 -6.06 7.87 7.41
C ILE A 408 -6.60 8.47 6.11
N LYS A 409 -6.80 9.79 6.08
CA LYS A 409 -7.10 10.56 4.87
C LYS A 409 -5.90 11.46 4.54
N VAL A 410 -5.46 11.50 3.29
CA VAL A 410 -4.40 12.42 2.81
C VAL A 410 -4.96 13.23 1.64
N PHE A 411 -4.84 14.55 1.70
CA PHE A 411 -5.19 15.47 0.63
C PHE A 411 -3.91 16.14 0.09
N GLY A 412 -3.35 15.57 -0.97
CA GLY A 412 -2.01 15.87 -1.50
C GLY A 412 -1.12 14.64 -1.53
N ALA A 413 0.19 14.83 -1.35
CA ALA A 413 1.20 13.77 -1.34
C ALA A 413 1.67 13.45 0.09
N LEU A 414 1.90 12.16 0.38
CA LEU A 414 2.50 11.71 1.64
C LEU A 414 3.85 11.01 1.37
N ARG A 415 4.88 11.39 2.11
CA ARG A 415 6.16 10.68 2.22
C ARG A 415 6.24 10.06 3.61
N MET A 416 5.89 8.78 3.70
CA MET A 416 5.90 8.02 4.95
C MET A 416 7.16 7.15 5.03
N SER A 417 7.85 7.15 6.16
CA SER A 417 8.94 6.21 6.46
C SER A 417 8.75 5.63 7.86
N VAL A 418 8.49 4.32 7.94
CA VAL A 418 8.29 3.57 9.18
C VAL A 418 9.12 2.29 9.21
N LYS A 419 9.23 1.63 10.37
CA LYS A 419 9.79 0.25 10.42
C LYS A 419 8.70 -0.78 10.20
N MET A 420 7.57 -0.60 10.88
CA MET A 420 6.42 -1.51 10.86
C MET A 420 5.14 -0.76 10.48
N PHE A 421 4.38 -1.27 9.51
CA PHE A 421 3.04 -0.78 9.17
C PHE A 421 2.01 -1.90 9.26
N LEU A 422 1.09 -1.79 10.21
CA LEU A 422 0.10 -2.83 10.54
C LEU A 422 -1.31 -2.27 10.45
N MET A 423 -2.15 -2.85 9.59
CA MET A 423 -3.54 -2.44 9.39
C MET A 423 -4.50 -3.62 9.66
N TRP A 424 -5.55 -3.36 10.44
CA TRP A 424 -6.64 -4.29 10.74
C TRP A 424 -7.99 -3.60 10.54
N ASN A 425 -8.82 -4.07 9.61
CA ASN A 425 -10.12 -3.46 9.26
C ASN A 425 -10.04 -1.92 9.05
N SER A 426 -8.92 -1.49 8.47
CA SER A 426 -8.49 -0.09 8.42
C SER A 426 -8.24 0.40 7.01
N LYS A 427 -8.40 1.71 6.79
CA LYS A 427 -8.33 2.32 5.45
C LYS A 427 -7.36 3.50 5.41
N MET A 428 -6.50 3.53 4.40
CA MET A 428 -5.68 4.69 4.05
C MET A 428 -6.17 5.19 2.68
N ILE A 429 -6.65 6.43 2.62
CA ILE A 429 -7.23 7.05 1.44
C ILE A 429 -6.38 8.27 1.08
N ILE A 430 -5.79 8.26 -0.11
CA ILE A 430 -4.92 9.31 -0.63
C ILE A 430 -5.61 9.95 -1.84
N ASP A 431 -5.92 11.23 -1.71
CA ASP A 431 -6.46 12.07 -2.76
C ASP A 431 -5.39 13.07 -3.21
N GLY A 432 -4.76 12.77 -4.35
CA GLY A 432 -3.74 13.61 -4.98
C GLY A 432 -4.30 14.72 -5.87
N GLY A 433 -5.57 15.11 -5.74
CA GLY A 433 -6.13 16.32 -6.38
C GLY A 433 -6.29 16.30 -7.90
N GLY A 434 -5.80 15.26 -8.59
CA GLY A 434 -5.92 15.05 -10.03
C GLY A 434 -4.98 15.89 -10.92
N ASP A 435 -4.26 16.86 -10.35
CA ASP A 435 -3.27 17.64 -11.10
C ASP A 435 -1.96 16.85 -11.28
N GLN A 436 -1.34 16.94 -12.47
CA GLN A 436 -0.09 16.23 -12.79
C GLN A 436 1.12 16.78 -12.02
N ASN A 437 0.95 17.92 -11.35
CA ASN A 437 1.98 18.56 -10.52
C ASN A 437 2.06 17.99 -9.09
N VAL A 438 1.08 17.19 -8.65
CA VAL A 438 1.10 16.61 -7.29
C VAL A 438 2.10 15.47 -7.22
N GLU A 439 3.00 15.53 -6.24
CA GLU A 439 4.04 14.52 -6.06
C GLU A 439 3.49 13.11 -5.85
N THR A 440 4.30 12.12 -6.22
CA THR A 440 4.05 10.70 -5.95
C THR A 440 4.01 10.46 -4.44
N THR A 441 2.93 9.83 -3.95
CA THR A 441 2.91 9.38 -2.55
C THR A 441 3.84 8.18 -2.40
N MET A 442 4.73 8.23 -1.41
CA MET A 442 5.75 7.23 -1.13
C MET A 442 5.54 6.66 0.27
N LEU A 443 5.30 5.36 0.36
CA LEU A 443 5.12 4.62 1.61
C LEU A 443 6.29 3.66 1.82
N GLU A 444 7.26 4.05 2.64
CA GLU A 444 8.41 3.23 3.01
C GLU A 444 8.18 2.51 4.36
N ALA A 445 8.41 1.20 4.40
CA ALA A 445 8.40 0.39 5.61
C ALA A 445 9.62 -0.54 5.68
N SER A 446 10.58 -0.28 6.57
CA SER A 446 11.87 -1.00 6.54
C SER A 446 11.73 -2.51 6.75
N ASN A 447 10.82 -2.97 7.63
CA ASN A 447 10.75 -4.37 8.05
C ASN A 447 9.49 -5.10 7.56
N LEU A 448 8.30 -4.53 7.74
CA LEU A 448 7.05 -5.26 7.53
C LEU A 448 5.87 -4.35 7.22
N ILE A 449 5.09 -4.73 6.21
CA ILE A 449 3.73 -4.23 5.95
C ILE A 449 2.74 -5.41 6.04
N VAL A 450 1.71 -5.30 6.88
CA VAL A 450 0.61 -6.29 6.95
C VAL A 450 -0.74 -5.61 6.85
N LEU A 451 -1.56 -6.08 5.91
CA LEU A 451 -2.99 -5.76 5.81
C LEU A 451 -3.80 -6.99 6.26
N LYS A 452 -4.82 -6.76 7.09
CA LYS A 452 -5.72 -7.76 7.67
C LYS A 452 -7.17 -7.28 7.74
N GLU A 453 -8.09 -8.24 7.67
CA GLU A 453 -9.54 -8.04 7.86
C GLU A 453 -10.13 -6.94 6.94
N SER A 454 -9.93 -7.05 5.63
CA SER A 454 -10.43 -6.07 4.63
C SER A 454 -9.78 -4.69 4.72
N SER A 455 -8.49 -4.64 5.01
CA SER A 455 -7.71 -3.41 5.08
C SER A 455 -7.30 -2.87 3.71
N GLN A 456 -7.46 -1.56 3.46
CA GLN A 456 -7.34 -1.00 2.11
C GLN A 456 -6.45 0.25 2.08
N ILE A 457 -5.43 0.23 1.21
CA ILE A 457 -4.66 1.42 0.82
C ILE A 457 -5.14 1.83 -0.58
N ARG A 458 -5.67 3.04 -0.72
CA ARG A 458 -6.24 3.55 -1.97
C ARG A 458 -5.67 4.91 -2.34
N SER A 459 -5.21 5.05 -3.58
CA SER A 459 -4.83 6.34 -4.17
C SER A 459 -5.54 6.56 -5.51
N ASN A 460 -5.98 7.79 -5.77
CA ASN A 460 -6.43 8.24 -7.10
C ASN A 460 -5.27 8.75 -7.99
N ALA A 461 -4.05 8.75 -7.45
CA ALA A 461 -2.82 9.22 -8.09
C ALA A 461 -1.74 8.11 -8.13
N ASN A 462 -0.47 8.51 -8.20
CA ASN A 462 0.67 7.60 -8.21
C ASN A 462 1.07 7.21 -6.76
N LEU A 463 1.26 5.92 -6.52
CA LEU A 463 1.64 5.35 -5.23
C LEU A 463 2.89 4.47 -5.38
N GLY A 464 3.99 4.86 -4.74
CA GLY A 464 5.14 4.01 -4.48
C GLY A 464 5.02 3.37 -3.09
N VAL A 465 5.22 2.06 -3.00
CA VAL A 465 5.33 1.33 -1.74
C VAL A 465 6.70 0.63 -1.73
N HIS A 466 7.51 0.98 -0.75
CA HIS A 466 8.89 0.54 -0.61
C HIS A 466 9.05 -0.18 0.73
N GLY A 467 9.91 -1.19 0.79
CA GLY A 467 10.27 -1.79 2.07
C GLY A 467 11.29 -2.90 1.91
N GLN A 468 12.10 -3.18 2.93
CA GLN A 468 13.25 -4.10 2.79
C GLN A 468 12.95 -5.53 3.27
N GLY A 469 11.78 -5.75 3.89
CA GLY A 469 11.35 -7.05 4.41
C GLY A 469 10.13 -7.61 3.70
N LEU A 470 9.04 -7.85 4.43
CA LEU A 470 7.84 -8.55 3.93
C LEU A 470 6.67 -7.58 3.69
N LEU A 471 6.01 -7.72 2.55
CA LEU A 471 4.67 -7.20 2.30
C LEU A 471 3.68 -8.37 2.30
N ASN A 472 2.67 -8.34 3.17
CA ASN A 472 1.70 -9.42 3.32
C ASN A 472 0.27 -8.87 3.34
N LEU A 473 -0.48 -9.12 2.26
CA LEU A 473 -1.94 -8.96 2.23
C LEU A 473 -2.52 -10.33 2.60
N SER A 474 -3.23 -10.42 3.72
CA SER A 474 -3.42 -11.73 4.36
C SER A 474 -4.76 -12.42 4.09
N GLY A 475 -5.78 -11.67 3.69
CA GLY A 475 -7.14 -12.19 3.56
C GLY A 475 -8.05 -11.42 2.61
N PRO A 476 -9.34 -11.83 2.57
CA PRO A 476 -10.30 -11.30 1.62
C PRO A 476 -10.61 -9.82 1.89
N GLY A 477 -10.62 -9.04 0.81
CA GLY A 477 -10.89 -7.60 0.84
C GLY A 477 -9.69 -6.73 1.23
N ASP A 478 -8.55 -7.34 1.60
CA ASP A 478 -7.28 -6.62 1.76
C ASP A 478 -6.81 -6.14 0.38
N ALA A 479 -6.55 -4.85 0.22
CA ALA A 479 -6.20 -4.31 -1.10
C ALA A 479 -5.21 -3.14 -1.06
N ILE A 480 -4.33 -3.10 -2.06
CA ILE A 480 -3.54 -1.91 -2.41
C ILE A 480 -3.90 -1.55 -3.85
N GLU A 481 -4.58 -0.41 -4.01
CA GLU A 481 -5.09 0.06 -5.30
C GLU A 481 -4.63 1.50 -5.55
N ALA A 482 -3.94 1.75 -6.66
CA ALA A 482 -3.53 3.09 -7.06
C ALA A 482 -3.74 3.29 -8.56
N GLN A 483 -3.67 4.54 -9.03
CA GLN A 483 -3.81 4.81 -10.46
C GLN A 483 -2.54 4.41 -11.23
N ARG A 484 -1.38 4.56 -10.58
CA ARG A 484 -0.17 3.77 -10.86
C ARG A 484 0.40 3.26 -9.54
N LEU A 485 0.76 1.99 -9.50
CA LEU A 485 1.28 1.32 -8.31
C LEU A 485 2.69 0.79 -8.58
N VAL A 486 3.65 1.16 -7.74
CA VAL A 486 5.01 0.59 -7.78
C VAL A 486 5.31 -0.04 -6.43
N LEU A 487 5.59 -1.34 -6.42
CA LEU A 487 6.15 -2.04 -5.26
C LEU A 487 7.64 -2.23 -5.48
N SER A 488 8.49 -1.92 -4.48
CA SER A 488 9.91 -2.23 -4.62
C SER A 488 10.69 -2.50 -3.34
N LEU A 489 11.87 -3.12 -3.53
CA LEU A 489 12.89 -3.44 -2.51
C LEU A 489 12.53 -4.57 -1.53
N PHE A 490 11.32 -5.13 -1.60
CA PHE A 490 10.85 -6.16 -0.68
C PHE A 490 11.64 -7.46 -0.81
N TYR A 491 11.98 -8.09 0.31
CA TYR A 491 12.46 -9.46 0.29
C TYR A 491 11.37 -10.43 -0.20
N SER A 492 10.14 -10.26 0.29
CA SER A 492 9.01 -11.12 -0.08
C SER A 492 7.70 -10.33 -0.20
N VAL A 493 6.91 -10.65 -1.23
CA VAL A 493 5.57 -10.10 -1.46
C VAL A 493 4.56 -11.24 -1.51
N ASN A 494 3.67 -11.29 -0.51
CA ASN A 494 2.62 -12.28 -0.38
C ASN A 494 1.25 -11.63 -0.58
N ILE A 495 0.50 -12.14 -1.56
CA ILE A 495 -0.87 -11.69 -1.87
C ILE A 495 -1.78 -12.87 -1.58
N GLY A 496 -2.37 -12.89 -0.39
CA GLY A 496 -3.18 -13.98 0.13
C GLY A 496 -4.53 -14.15 -0.57
N PRO A 497 -5.28 -15.22 -0.23
CA PRO A 497 -6.54 -15.55 -0.88
C PRO A 497 -7.59 -14.43 -0.75
N GLY A 498 -8.07 -13.94 -1.89
CA GLY A 498 -9.06 -12.85 -1.95
C GLY A 498 -8.51 -11.44 -1.69
N SER A 499 -7.19 -11.30 -1.51
CA SER A 499 -6.51 -10.00 -1.51
C SER A 499 -6.28 -9.48 -2.93
N VAL A 500 -6.15 -8.17 -3.10
CA VAL A 500 -6.06 -7.50 -4.41
C VAL A 500 -4.91 -6.51 -4.49
N LEU A 501 -4.03 -6.67 -5.48
CA LEU A 501 -3.04 -5.68 -5.90
C LEU A 501 -3.46 -5.10 -7.26
N ARG A 502 -3.68 -3.78 -7.34
CA ARG A 502 -4.30 -3.17 -8.52
C ARG A 502 -3.65 -1.86 -8.97
N GLY A 503 -3.44 -1.73 -10.29
CA GLY A 503 -3.28 -0.44 -10.95
C GLY A 503 -3.66 -0.52 -12.43
N PRO A 504 -4.66 0.26 -12.93
CA PRO A 504 -5.28 1.44 -12.31
C PRO A 504 -6.45 1.15 -11.34
N SER A 505 -6.81 2.14 -10.52
CA SER A 505 -7.89 2.06 -9.52
C SER A 505 -9.28 2.01 -10.16
N ARG A 506 -10.18 1.13 -9.67
CA ARG A 506 -11.52 0.94 -10.25
C ARG A 506 -12.45 2.15 -10.07
N ASN A 507 -12.36 2.84 -8.94
CA ASN A 507 -13.23 3.97 -8.58
C ASN A 507 -12.49 5.31 -8.72
N ALA A 508 -11.68 5.43 -9.78
CA ALA A 508 -11.01 6.67 -10.14
C ALA A 508 -12.04 7.79 -10.43
N THR A 509 -11.89 8.95 -9.79
CA THR A 509 -12.66 10.17 -10.10
C THR A 509 -12.34 10.69 -11.50
N ALA A 510 -13.14 11.62 -12.02
CA ALA A 510 -12.94 12.19 -13.35
C ALA A 510 -11.53 12.80 -13.53
N ASP A 511 -10.96 13.29 -12.44
CA ASP A 511 -9.68 14.00 -12.35
C ASP A 511 -8.47 13.06 -12.18
N ALA A 512 -8.68 11.75 -12.02
CA ALA A 512 -7.59 10.80 -11.77
C ALA A 512 -6.59 10.70 -12.94
N VAL A 513 -5.31 10.58 -12.61
CA VAL A 513 -4.19 10.60 -13.57
C VAL A 513 -4.17 9.33 -14.44
N LYS A 514 -4.87 9.34 -15.58
CA LYS A 514 -4.95 8.17 -16.48
C LYS A 514 -3.57 7.81 -17.06
N PRO A 515 -3.09 6.56 -16.88
CA PRO A 515 -1.87 6.11 -17.53
C PRO A 515 -2.01 6.19 -19.06
N LYS A 516 -0.99 6.77 -19.72
CA LYS A 516 -0.94 6.77 -21.19
C LYS A 516 -0.55 5.38 -21.67
N LEU A 517 -1.53 4.62 -22.15
CA LEU A 517 -1.32 3.41 -22.93
C LEU A 517 -0.87 3.83 -24.34
N ASN A 518 0.23 3.28 -24.85
CA ASN A 518 0.79 3.60 -26.16
C ASN A 518 -0.01 2.96 -27.31
N CYS A 519 -1.32 3.20 -27.35
CA CYS A 519 -2.28 2.56 -28.25
C CYS A 519 -2.05 2.84 -29.75
N ASP A 520 -1.44 3.98 -30.08
CA ASP A 520 -1.28 4.44 -31.46
C ASP A 520 0.08 4.03 -32.07
N SER A 521 0.97 3.43 -31.28
CA SER A 521 2.29 2.95 -31.72
C SER A 521 2.31 1.43 -31.85
N PRO A 522 2.70 0.85 -33.00
CA PRO A 522 2.92 -0.58 -33.15
C PRO A 522 4.30 -1.03 -32.66
N GLY A 523 5.04 -0.17 -31.95
CA GLY A 523 6.41 -0.44 -31.49
C GLY A 523 6.54 -0.43 -29.97
N CYS A 524 7.37 -1.34 -29.46
CA CYS A 524 7.64 -1.53 -28.04
C CYS A 524 8.07 -0.26 -27.30
N PRO A 525 7.45 0.08 -26.15
CA PRO A 525 8.00 1.06 -25.22
C PRO A 525 9.40 0.62 -24.74
N PHE A 526 10.41 1.48 -24.93
CA PHE A 526 11.80 1.18 -24.53
C PHE A 526 11.92 0.81 -23.05
N GLU A 527 11.12 1.44 -22.19
CA GLU A 527 11.08 1.20 -20.74
C GLU A 527 10.68 -0.23 -20.34
N LEU A 528 9.97 -0.97 -21.19
CA LEU A 528 9.61 -2.38 -20.93
C LEU A 528 10.78 -3.34 -21.23
N LEU A 529 11.73 -2.92 -22.06
CA LEU A 529 12.90 -3.71 -22.45
C LEU A 529 14.13 -3.37 -21.59
N HIS A 530 14.35 -2.07 -21.37
CA HIS A 530 15.38 -1.48 -20.52
C HIS A 530 14.72 -0.61 -19.43
N PRO A 531 14.10 -1.24 -18.42
CA PRO A 531 13.52 -0.53 -17.29
C PRO A 531 14.59 0.21 -16.46
N PRO A 532 14.22 1.30 -15.76
CA PRO A 532 15.15 2.02 -14.91
C PRO A 532 15.57 1.17 -13.71
N GLU A 533 16.89 0.97 -13.55
CA GLU A 533 17.48 0.22 -12.44
C GLU A 533 17.01 0.68 -11.06
N ASP A 534 16.76 1.98 -10.89
CA ASP A 534 16.43 2.60 -9.60
C ASP A 534 14.97 2.36 -9.14
N CYS A 535 14.13 1.66 -9.92
CA CYS A 535 12.72 1.40 -9.61
C CYS A 535 11.86 2.66 -9.34
N ASN A 536 12.32 3.85 -9.76
CA ASN A 536 11.71 5.13 -9.39
C ASN A 536 10.38 5.40 -10.11
N VAL A 537 9.43 5.99 -9.37
CA VAL A 537 8.09 6.32 -9.86
C VAL A 537 8.12 7.61 -10.68
N ASN A 538 8.44 7.52 -11.98
CA ASN A 538 8.36 8.66 -12.90
C ASN A 538 7.01 8.68 -13.66
N SER A 539 6.35 9.84 -13.72
CA SER A 539 5.08 10.06 -14.40
C SER A 539 5.12 9.82 -15.91
N SER A 540 6.31 9.77 -16.53
CA SER A 540 6.49 9.43 -17.94
C SER A 540 6.38 7.93 -18.26
N LEU A 541 6.50 7.03 -17.27
CA LEU A 541 6.61 5.58 -17.50
C LEU A 541 5.32 4.95 -18.00
N SER A 542 5.45 3.98 -18.91
CA SER A 542 4.32 3.28 -19.54
C SER A 542 3.55 2.30 -18.61
N PHE A 543 4.06 2.02 -17.41
CA PHE A 543 3.50 1.00 -16.50
C PHE A 543 2.28 1.50 -15.72
N THR A 544 1.38 0.57 -15.36
CA THR A 544 0.29 0.82 -14.38
C THR A 544 0.51 0.08 -13.07
N LEU A 545 1.20 -1.07 -13.11
CA LEU A 545 1.67 -1.80 -11.94
C LEU A 545 3.09 -2.31 -12.19
N GLN A 546 4.05 -1.92 -11.35
CA GLN A 546 5.41 -2.45 -11.40
C GLN A 546 5.80 -3.08 -10.07
N ILE A 547 6.40 -4.27 -10.12
CA ILE A 547 7.03 -4.93 -8.96
C ILE A 547 8.52 -5.04 -9.26
N CYS A 548 9.36 -4.39 -8.46
CA CYS A 548 10.75 -4.11 -8.80
C CYS A 548 11.73 -4.48 -7.67
N ARG A 549 12.79 -5.23 -7.96
CA ARG A 549 13.78 -5.71 -6.96
C ARG A 549 13.09 -6.45 -5.80
N VAL A 550 12.54 -7.63 -6.10
CA VAL A 550 11.91 -8.52 -5.10
C VAL A 550 12.46 -9.93 -5.24
N GLU A 551 12.85 -10.60 -4.15
CA GLU A 551 13.33 -11.98 -4.25
C GLU A 551 12.16 -12.92 -4.56
N ASP A 552 11.19 -13.06 -3.64
CA ASP A 552 10.12 -14.04 -3.77
C ASP A 552 8.72 -13.41 -3.81
N ILE A 553 7.92 -13.75 -4.83
CA ILE A 553 6.55 -13.27 -5.00
C ILE A 553 5.58 -14.46 -4.99
N LEU A 554 4.68 -14.48 -4.00
CA LEU A 554 3.64 -15.48 -3.82
C LEU A 554 2.26 -14.90 -4.13
N VAL A 555 1.57 -15.48 -5.11
CA VAL A 555 0.24 -15.01 -5.55
C VAL A 555 -0.81 -16.09 -5.28
N GLU A 556 -1.66 -15.86 -4.29
CA GLU A 556 -2.88 -16.63 -3.98
C GLU A 556 -4.16 -15.82 -4.22
N GLY A 557 -4.06 -14.49 -4.21
CA GLY A 557 -5.11 -13.54 -4.59
C GLY A 557 -4.96 -13.03 -6.03
N LEU A 558 -5.26 -11.75 -6.24
CA LEU A 558 -5.37 -11.14 -7.57
C LEU A 558 -4.37 -9.99 -7.77
N ILE A 559 -3.53 -10.07 -8.81
CA ILE A 559 -2.81 -8.94 -9.40
C ILE A 559 -3.56 -8.50 -10.66
N GLU A 560 -3.97 -7.25 -10.76
CA GLU A 560 -4.79 -6.74 -11.89
C GLU A 560 -4.27 -5.39 -12.41
N GLY A 561 -3.99 -5.27 -13.71
CA GLY A 561 -3.56 -3.99 -14.31
C GLY A 561 -3.42 -3.96 -15.83
N SER A 562 -3.32 -2.75 -16.41
CA SER A 562 -3.19 -2.56 -17.87
C SER A 562 -1.80 -2.87 -18.41
N VAL A 563 -0.74 -2.44 -17.70
CA VAL A 563 0.66 -2.74 -18.01
C VAL A 563 1.33 -3.16 -16.71
N VAL A 564 1.52 -4.47 -16.59
CA VAL A 564 2.08 -5.13 -15.40
C VAL A 564 3.52 -5.56 -15.70
N HIS A 565 4.49 -5.07 -14.93
CA HIS A 565 5.91 -5.42 -15.10
C HIS A 565 6.53 -5.95 -13.81
N PHE A 566 7.07 -7.18 -13.87
CA PHE A 566 7.91 -7.75 -12.84
C PHE A 566 9.38 -7.55 -13.22
N HIS A 567 10.02 -6.49 -12.72
CA HIS A 567 11.43 -6.20 -13.01
C HIS A 567 12.35 -6.66 -11.88
N ARG A 568 13.45 -7.34 -12.22
CA ARG A 568 14.47 -7.79 -11.27
C ARG A 568 13.85 -8.57 -10.09
N ALA A 569 12.83 -9.38 -10.42
CA ALA A 569 12.25 -10.37 -9.53
C ALA A 569 12.99 -11.70 -9.67
N ARG A 570 13.18 -12.45 -8.59
CA ARG A 570 13.88 -13.75 -8.64
C ARG A 570 12.93 -14.93 -8.83
N THR A 571 11.86 -15.01 -8.05
CA THR A 571 10.82 -16.05 -8.19
C THR A 571 9.42 -15.47 -8.20
N VAL A 572 8.53 -16.11 -8.98
CA VAL A 572 7.08 -15.86 -8.97
C VAL A 572 6.37 -17.21 -8.91
N ASP A 573 5.58 -17.47 -7.85
CA ASP A 573 4.73 -18.67 -7.72
C ASP A 573 3.25 -18.28 -7.62
N VAL A 574 2.49 -18.57 -8.67
CA VAL A 574 1.05 -18.36 -8.76
C VAL A 574 0.35 -19.65 -8.32
N GLN A 575 -0.21 -19.67 -7.11
CA GLN A 575 -0.91 -20.82 -6.54
C GLN A 575 -2.25 -21.08 -7.26
N PRO A 576 -2.94 -22.22 -7.03
CA PRO A 576 -4.14 -22.59 -7.80
C PRO A 576 -5.29 -21.59 -7.83
N TYR A 577 -5.43 -20.74 -6.80
CA TYR A 577 -6.43 -19.66 -6.76
C TYR A 577 -5.87 -18.27 -7.13
N GLY A 578 -4.55 -18.18 -7.30
CA GLY A 578 -3.85 -16.96 -7.68
C GLY A 578 -4.12 -16.58 -9.14
N ILE A 579 -4.29 -15.29 -9.38
CA ILE A 579 -4.57 -14.73 -10.71
C ILE A 579 -3.65 -13.53 -10.95
N ILE A 580 -2.94 -13.54 -12.07
CA ILE A 580 -2.27 -12.35 -12.63
C ILE A 580 -3.02 -11.99 -13.92
N SER A 581 -3.77 -10.90 -13.91
CA SER A 581 -4.66 -10.52 -15.00
C SER A 581 -4.33 -9.14 -15.57
N THR A 582 -4.24 -9.08 -16.89
CA THR A 582 -4.29 -7.84 -17.67
C THR A 582 -5.49 -7.85 -18.63
N SER A 583 -6.47 -8.72 -18.40
CA SER A 583 -7.59 -8.96 -19.32
C SER A 583 -8.55 -7.76 -19.42
N GLY A 584 -8.91 -7.38 -20.65
CA GLY A 584 -9.78 -6.24 -20.93
C GLY A 584 -9.24 -4.88 -20.47
N MET A 585 -7.92 -4.77 -20.23
CA MET A 585 -7.25 -3.56 -19.73
C MET A 585 -6.32 -2.89 -20.74
N GLY A 586 -6.29 -3.37 -21.99
CA GLY A 586 -5.60 -2.77 -23.11
C GLY A 586 -6.35 -1.58 -23.70
N CYS A 587 -6.19 -1.37 -25.00
CA CYS A 587 -6.74 -0.22 -25.70
C CYS A 587 -8.22 -0.44 -26.08
N ILE A 588 -9.04 0.60 -25.95
CA ILE A 588 -10.42 0.61 -26.48
C ILE A 588 -10.41 0.86 -27.99
N GLY A 589 -9.48 1.72 -28.45
CA GLY A 589 -9.07 1.82 -29.85
C GLY A 589 -7.80 1.03 -30.13
N GLY A 590 -6.88 1.60 -30.89
CA GLY A 590 -5.55 1.05 -31.16
C GLY A 590 -5.28 0.76 -32.64
N VAL A 591 -4.06 0.28 -32.92
CA VAL A 591 -3.56 -0.03 -34.28
C VAL A 591 -4.46 -1.04 -35.01
N GLY A 592 -4.84 -2.13 -34.35
CA GLY A 592 -5.70 -3.18 -34.89
C GLY A 592 -7.17 -3.04 -34.46
N LYS A 593 -7.64 -1.81 -34.23
CA LYS A 593 -9.04 -1.57 -33.81
C LYS A 593 -10.06 -2.18 -34.78
N GLY A 594 -11.17 -2.65 -34.22
CA GLY A 594 -12.35 -3.02 -35.00
C GLY A 594 -12.97 -1.82 -35.74
N SER A 595 -13.73 -2.11 -36.80
CA SER A 595 -14.49 -1.11 -37.55
C SER A 595 -15.96 -1.16 -37.15
N VAL A 596 -16.59 0.01 -36.92
CA VAL A 596 -18.00 0.12 -36.56
C VAL A 596 -18.73 0.98 -37.60
N LEU A 597 -19.84 0.48 -38.12
CA LEU A 597 -20.72 1.20 -39.06
C LEU A 597 -21.79 2.02 -38.32
N SER A 598 -22.47 2.91 -39.03
CA SER A 598 -23.59 3.73 -38.51
C SER A 598 -24.79 2.93 -38.00
N ASN A 599 -24.83 1.61 -38.26
CA ASN A 599 -25.90 0.70 -37.88
C ASN A 599 -25.49 -0.17 -36.67
N ASP A 600 -24.58 0.32 -35.83
CA ASP A 600 -23.96 -0.34 -34.66
C ASP A 600 -23.24 -1.69 -34.94
N LEU A 601 -23.16 -2.14 -36.20
CA LEU A 601 -22.41 -3.33 -36.59
C LEU A 601 -20.91 -3.09 -36.36
N GLY A 602 -20.30 -3.89 -35.48
CA GLY A 602 -18.86 -3.87 -35.23
C GLY A 602 -18.14 -5.14 -35.67
N SER A 603 -16.99 -4.99 -36.31
CA SER A 603 -16.05 -6.09 -36.51
C SER A 603 -15.13 -6.27 -35.28
N GLY A 604 -14.56 -7.46 -35.14
CA GLY A 604 -13.64 -7.77 -34.05
C GLY A 604 -12.31 -7.03 -34.22
N ALA A 605 -11.65 -6.70 -33.11
CA ALA A 605 -10.30 -6.15 -33.13
C ALA A 605 -9.26 -7.23 -33.48
N GLY A 606 -8.14 -6.85 -34.08
CA GLY A 606 -6.99 -7.72 -34.32
C GLY A 606 -5.81 -7.30 -33.44
N HIS A 607 -5.03 -8.30 -33.01
CA HIS A 607 -3.70 -8.20 -32.41
C HIS A 607 -3.25 -9.66 -32.23
N GLY A 608 -2.01 -10.02 -32.59
CA GLY A 608 -1.59 -11.44 -32.67
C GLY A 608 -2.21 -12.17 -33.87
N GLY A 609 -3.53 -12.34 -33.85
CA GLY A 609 -4.39 -12.81 -34.95
C GLY A 609 -5.30 -11.71 -35.50
N GLU A 610 -5.83 -11.92 -36.71
CA GLU A 610 -6.79 -10.98 -37.34
C GLU A 610 -8.13 -10.96 -36.60
N GLY A 611 -8.81 -9.81 -36.59
CA GLY A 611 -10.16 -9.72 -36.07
C GLY A 611 -11.18 -10.41 -36.98
N GLY A 612 -12.22 -10.98 -36.39
CA GLY A 612 -13.36 -11.53 -37.12
C GLY A 612 -14.16 -10.44 -37.83
N TYR A 613 -14.65 -10.72 -39.04
CA TYR A 613 -15.50 -9.79 -39.78
C TYR A 613 -16.86 -9.60 -39.08
N GLY A 614 -17.40 -8.39 -39.13
CA GLY A 614 -18.79 -8.13 -38.78
C GLY A 614 -19.68 -8.35 -40.01
N TYR A 615 -20.79 -9.08 -39.88
CA TYR A 615 -21.74 -9.29 -40.96
C TYR A 615 -23.18 -9.30 -40.46
N TYR A 616 -24.02 -8.42 -41.00
CA TYR A 616 -25.45 -8.40 -40.71
C TYR A 616 -26.23 -7.90 -41.93
N ASN A 617 -27.26 -8.65 -42.32
CA ASN A 617 -28.24 -8.27 -43.36
C ASN A 617 -27.59 -7.74 -44.66
N GLY A 618 -26.56 -8.44 -45.16
CA GLY A 618 -25.83 -8.10 -46.40
C GLY A 618 -24.75 -7.03 -46.26
N SER A 619 -24.62 -6.37 -45.10
CA SER A 619 -23.50 -5.46 -44.80
C SER A 619 -22.36 -6.25 -44.17
N CYS A 620 -21.14 -6.10 -44.71
CA CYS A 620 -19.93 -6.77 -44.24
C CYS A 620 -18.83 -5.76 -43.93
N ILE A 621 -18.12 -5.94 -42.81
CA ILE A 621 -16.95 -5.14 -42.41
C ILE A 621 -15.82 -6.05 -41.98
N ALA A 622 -14.63 -5.84 -42.56
CA ALA A 622 -13.42 -6.57 -42.17
C ALA A 622 -13.05 -6.31 -40.70
N GLY A 623 -12.47 -7.31 -40.04
CA GLY A 623 -11.91 -7.16 -38.70
C GLY A 623 -10.59 -6.38 -38.70
N GLY A 624 -10.10 -6.10 -37.49
CA GLY A 624 -8.82 -5.43 -37.28
C GLY A 624 -7.62 -6.25 -37.76
N ILE A 625 -6.56 -5.56 -38.16
CA ILE A 625 -5.32 -6.16 -38.67
C ILE A 625 -4.46 -6.78 -37.55
N THR A 626 -3.52 -7.65 -37.92
CA THR A 626 -2.41 -8.05 -37.04
C THR A 626 -1.33 -6.97 -37.00
N TYR A 627 -0.70 -6.78 -35.84
CA TYR A 627 0.43 -5.86 -35.62
C TYR A 627 1.31 -6.34 -34.45
N GLY A 628 2.44 -5.67 -34.22
CA GLY A 628 3.44 -6.03 -33.20
C GLY A 628 4.36 -7.19 -33.61
N ASP A 629 5.51 -7.34 -32.94
CA ASP A 629 6.48 -8.40 -33.23
C ASP A 629 6.13 -9.72 -32.50
N PRO A 630 5.91 -10.86 -33.21
CA PRO A 630 5.70 -12.14 -32.55
C PRO A 630 6.86 -12.60 -31.66
N ASN A 631 8.09 -12.12 -31.85
CA ASN A 631 9.27 -12.47 -31.07
C ASN A 631 9.58 -11.48 -29.93
N LEU A 632 8.86 -10.35 -29.87
CA LEU A 632 9.01 -9.36 -28.81
C LEU A 632 7.67 -8.63 -28.53
N PRO A 633 6.61 -9.35 -28.15
CA PRO A 633 5.29 -8.78 -27.95
C PRO A 633 5.21 -7.92 -26.69
N CYS A 634 4.94 -6.62 -26.84
CA CYS A 634 4.86 -5.66 -25.74
C CYS A 634 3.84 -4.55 -26.02
N GLU A 635 3.07 -4.70 -27.09
CA GLU A 635 1.99 -3.82 -27.49
C GLU A 635 0.69 -4.25 -26.78
N PRO A 636 -0.13 -3.32 -26.29
CA PRO A 636 -1.46 -3.65 -25.77
C PRO A 636 -2.37 -4.10 -26.92
N GLY A 637 -3.28 -5.02 -26.62
CA GLY A 637 -4.35 -5.42 -27.54
C GLY A 637 -5.28 -4.25 -27.86
N SER A 638 -5.82 -4.24 -29.08
CA SER A 638 -6.79 -3.26 -29.56
C SER A 638 -8.24 -3.67 -29.25
N GLY A 639 -9.11 -2.66 -29.13
CA GLY A 639 -10.53 -2.82 -28.86
C GLY A 639 -11.42 -2.70 -30.10
N SER A 640 -12.72 -2.97 -29.95
CA SER A 640 -13.65 -3.17 -31.07
C SER A 640 -13.99 -1.94 -31.91
N GLY A 641 -13.48 -0.76 -31.56
CA GLY A 641 -13.66 0.45 -32.36
C GLY A 641 -13.88 1.73 -31.54
N ASN A 642 -14.76 2.59 -32.04
CA ASN A 642 -14.87 3.97 -31.59
C ASN A 642 -15.26 4.09 -30.09
N SER A 643 -14.39 4.73 -29.31
CA SER A 643 -14.51 4.92 -27.86
C SER A 643 -15.66 5.83 -27.41
N SER A 644 -16.38 6.47 -28.33
CA SER A 644 -17.57 7.27 -28.02
C SER A 644 -18.88 6.47 -27.96
N LEU A 645 -18.88 5.18 -28.31
CA LEU A 645 -20.06 4.32 -28.31
C LEU A 645 -20.20 3.53 -27.00
N ALA A 646 -21.40 3.54 -26.43
CA ALA A 646 -21.71 2.76 -25.23
C ALA A 646 -21.69 1.26 -25.54
N GLY A 647 -20.62 0.58 -25.12
CA GLY A 647 -20.45 -0.87 -25.33
C GLY A 647 -19.13 -1.30 -25.99
N SER A 648 -18.25 -0.37 -26.37
CA SER A 648 -16.92 -0.69 -26.89
C SER A 648 -16.15 -1.64 -25.96
N THR A 649 -15.66 -2.76 -26.49
CA THR A 649 -14.80 -3.70 -25.77
C THR A 649 -13.34 -3.23 -25.84
N ALA A 650 -12.58 -3.44 -24.76
CA ALA A 650 -11.14 -3.18 -24.73
C ALA A 650 -10.34 -4.43 -25.12
N GLY A 651 -9.14 -4.25 -25.68
CA GLY A 651 -8.20 -5.35 -25.85
C GLY A 651 -7.59 -5.81 -24.51
N GLY A 652 -6.81 -6.88 -24.54
CA GLY A 652 -5.98 -7.30 -23.41
C GLY A 652 -4.78 -6.37 -23.19
N GLY A 653 -4.33 -6.23 -21.95
CA GLY A 653 -3.18 -5.41 -21.56
C GLY A 653 -1.82 -6.06 -21.90
N VAL A 654 -0.77 -5.56 -21.25
CA VAL A 654 0.61 -6.02 -21.41
C VAL A 654 1.14 -6.58 -20.09
N LEU A 655 1.65 -7.80 -20.12
CA LEU A 655 2.34 -8.44 -19.00
C LEU A 655 3.78 -8.74 -19.38
N VAL A 656 4.73 -8.17 -18.65
CA VAL A 656 6.16 -8.43 -18.81
C VAL A 656 6.73 -9.03 -17.53
N MET A 657 7.49 -10.11 -17.62
CA MET A 657 8.26 -10.67 -16.51
C MET A 657 9.74 -10.74 -16.85
N GLY A 658 10.58 -10.18 -15.98
CA GLY A 658 12.01 -10.02 -16.20
C GLY A 658 12.35 -8.88 -17.18
N SER A 659 13.58 -8.93 -17.68
CA SER A 659 14.16 -7.99 -18.65
C SER A 659 15.36 -8.67 -19.34
N TRP A 660 15.96 -8.03 -20.34
CA TRP A 660 17.14 -8.58 -21.03
C TRP A 660 18.36 -8.73 -20.12
N GLU A 661 18.53 -7.78 -19.19
CA GLU A 661 19.65 -7.72 -18.25
C GLU A 661 19.39 -8.54 -16.99
N HIS A 662 18.14 -8.54 -16.51
CA HIS A 662 17.69 -9.29 -15.33
C HIS A 662 16.50 -10.20 -15.68
N PRO A 663 16.74 -11.44 -16.17
CA PRO A 663 15.70 -12.42 -16.41
C PRO A 663 15.20 -13.05 -15.09
N LEU A 664 13.92 -13.43 -15.05
CA LEU A 664 13.30 -14.13 -13.93
C LEU A 664 13.90 -15.55 -13.80
N MET A 665 14.38 -15.90 -12.61
CA MET A 665 15.07 -17.20 -12.41
C MET A 665 14.10 -18.37 -12.46
N TYR A 666 12.89 -18.22 -11.88
CA TYR A 666 11.89 -19.28 -11.84
C TYR A 666 10.46 -18.71 -11.84
N LEU A 667 9.62 -19.21 -12.76
CA LEU A 667 8.19 -18.93 -12.83
C LEU A 667 7.41 -20.23 -12.60
N SER A 668 6.58 -20.29 -11.56
CA SER A 668 5.64 -21.37 -11.31
C SER A 668 4.21 -20.86 -11.46
N VAL A 669 3.41 -21.53 -12.28
CA VAL A 669 2.00 -21.20 -12.53
C VAL A 669 1.14 -22.43 -12.30
N LYS A 670 0.37 -22.40 -11.22
CA LYS A 670 -0.67 -23.38 -10.86
C LYS A 670 -2.07 -22.77 -10.94
N GLY A 671 -2.18 -21.44 -10.83
CA GLY A 671 -3.41 -20.65 -11.04
C GLY A 671 -3.51 -20.10 -12.48
N LYS A 672 -3.99 -18.87 -12.63
CA LYS A 672 -4.20 -18.22 -13.95
C LYS A 672 -3.26 -17.04 -14.18
N VAL A 673 -2.72 -16.94 -15.40
CA VAL A 673 -2.00 -15.76 -15.90
C VAL A 673 -2.62 -15.38 -17.24
N ASP A 674 -3.22 -14.18 -17.35
CA ASP A 674 -4.03 -13.84 -18.53
C ASP A 674 -3.89 -12.41 -19.04
N SER A 675 -4.05 -12.26 -20.35
CA SER A 675 -4.17 -11.00 -21.09
C SER A 675 -5.27 -11.10 -22.15
N ASP A 676 -6.43 -11.64 -21.78
CA ASP A 676 -7.55 -11.89 -22.68
C ASP A 676 -8.25 -10.57 -23.09
N GLY A 677 -8.85 -10.53 -24.28
CA GLY A 677 -9.65 -9.40 -24.77
C GLY A 677 -11.04 -9.34 -24.13
N ASP A 678 -11.57 -8.14 -23.91
CA ASP A 678 -12.89 -7.94 -23.30
C ASP A 678 -14.02 -8.44 -24.22
N SER A 679 -15.07 -9.00 -23.58
CA SER A 679 -16.23 -9.59 -24.26
C SER A 679 -17.48 -8.76 -24.00
N PHE A 680 -18.29 -8.55 -25.04
CA PHE A 680 -19.39 -7.59 -25.01
C PHE A 680 -20.40 -7.82 -23.87
N GLU A 681 -20.71 -9.09 -23.57
CA GLU A 681 -21.69 -9.47 -22.53
C GLU A 681 -21.21 -9.17 -21.10
N GLU A 682 -19.90 -9.26 -20.83
CA GLU A 682 -19.34 -8.91 -19.51
C GLU A 682 -19.31 -7.39 -19.27
N SER A 683 -19.01 -6.61 -20.31
CA SER A 683 -19.00 -5.15 -20.27
C SER A 683 -20.40 -4.58 -19.96
N PHE A 684 -21.45 -5.15 -20.55
CA PHE A 684 -22.84 -4.73 -20.29
C PHE A 684 -23.37 -5.13 -18.92
N ARG A 685 -23.07 -6.34 -18.42
CA ARG A 685 -23.46 -6.76 -17.05
C ARG A 685 -22.86 -5.87 -15.96
N LYS A 686 -21.63 -5.36 -16.15
CA LYS A 686 -20.96 -4.46 -15.20
C LYS A 686 -21.58 -3.05 -15.13
N LYS A 687 -22.40 -2.63 -16.11
CA LYS A 687 -22.93 -1.26 -16.21
C LYS A 687 -24.45 -1.11 -15.99
N GLY A 688 -25.19 -2.21 -15.75
CA GLY A 688 -26.55 -2.17 -15.21
C GLY A 688 -27.68 -1.72 -16.15
N TYR A 689 -27.41 -1.45 -17.44
CA TYR A 689 -28.44 -1.07 -18.41
C TYR A 689 -29.03 -2.30 -19.12
N LEU A 690 -30.24 -2.70 -18.72
CA LEU A 690 -31.03 -3.75 -19.38
C LEU A 690 -32.16 -3.14 -20.21
N THR A 691 -31.93 -2.99 -21.52
CA THR A 691 -33.00 -2.89 -22.54
C THR A 691 -32.70 -3.88 -23.66
N ARG A 692 -33.59 -4.85 -23.85
CA ARG A 692 -33.37 -6.09 -24.61
C ARG A 692 -33.63 -5.95 -26.12
N ASP A 693 -33.46 -4.76 -26.68
CA ASP A 693 -33.98 -4.39 -28.00
C ASP A 693 -32.93 -3.88 -29.01
N GLN A 694 -31.63 -4.02 -28.73
CA GLN A 694 -30.56 -3.66 -29.66
C GLN A 694 -30.02 -4.93 -30.36
N TYR A 695 -30.49 -5.18 -31.58
CA TYR A 695 -30.24 -6.41 -32.35
C TYR A 695 -28.85 -6.51 -32.99
N ILE A 696 -28.04 -5.47 -32.90
CA ILE A 696 -26.69 -5.37 -33.48
C ILE A 696 -25.77 -4.76 -32.42
N GLY A 697 -24.52 -5.21 -32.35
CA GLY A 697 -23.56 -4.74 -31.36
C GLY A 697 -22.10 -4.79 -31.84
N PRO A 698 -21.19 -4.28 -31.00
CA PRO A 698 -19.77 -4.19 -31.31
C PRO A 698 -19.07 -5.55 -31.26
N GLY A 699 -17.93 -5.64 -31.94
CA GLY A 699 -17.09 -6.84 -31.91
C GLY A 699 -16.40 -7.09 -30.57
N GLY A 700 -15.69 -8.21 -30.48
CA GLY A 700 -14.81 -8.54 -29.35
C GLY A 700 -13.47 -7.80 -29.39
N GLY A 701 -12.91 -7.53 -28.21
CA GLY A 701 -11.57 -6.99 -28.05
C GLY A 701 -10.51 -8.05 -28.39
N SER A 702 -9.34 -7.64 -28.86
CA SER A 702 -8.25 -8.59 -29.16
C SER A 702 -7.45 -8.95 -27.91
N GLY A 703 -6.83 -10.13 -27.90
CA GLY A 703 -5.91 -10.52 -26.82
C GLY A 703 -4.69 -9.59 -26.74
N GLY A 704 -4.08 -9.51 -25.56
CA GLY A 704 -2.93 -8.65 -25.26
C GLY A 704 -1.57 -9.28 -25.54
N SER A 705 -0.56 -8.86 -24.80
CA SER A 705 0.83 -9.33 -24.92
C SER A 705 1.35 -9.90 -23.59
N ILE A 706 1.95 -11.09 -23.64
CA ILE A 706 2.70 -11.70 -22.52
C ILE A 706 4.14 -11.94 -22.98
N LEU A 707 5.11 -11.27 -22.34
CA LEU A 707 6.54 -11.36 -22.65
C LEU A 707 7.34 -11.80 -21.42
N LEU A 708 8.04 -12.91 -21.54
CA LEU A 708 8.63 -13.62 -20.40
C LEU A 708 10.13 -13.84 -20.62
N PHE A 709 10.96 -13.09 -19.90
CA PHE A 709 12.41 -13.29 -19.82
C PHE A 709 12.70 -14.26 -18.67
N LEU A 710 12.96 -15.54 -18.98
CA LEU A 710 13.01 -16.64 -18.01
C LEU A 710 14.35 -17.39 -18.03
N LYS A 711 14.70 -18.04 -16.92
CA LYS A 711 15.60 -19.23 -16.91
C LYS A 711 14.83 -20.54 -16.82
N SER A 712 13.77 -20.59 -16.01
CA SER A 712 12.98 -21.82 -15.82
C SER A 712 11.48 -21.55 -15.65
N LEU A 713 10.65 -22.45 -16.18
CA LEU A 713 9.19 -22.43 -16.14
C LEU A 713 8.61 -23.74 -15.60
N HIS A 714 7.60 -23.65 -14.73
CA HIS A 714 6.77 -24.77 -14.31
C HIS A 714 5.28 -24.40 -14.42
N LEU A 715 4.61 -24.90 -15.45
CA LEU A 715 3.15 -24.79 -15.61
C LEU A 715 2.51 -26.08 -15.10
N GLY A 716 1.94 -26.04 -13.89
CA GLY A 716 1.28 -27.19 -13.26
C GLY A 716 -0.04 -27.56 -13.93
N GLU A 717 -0.61 -28.71 -13.60
CA GLU A 717 -1.80 -29.28 -14.26
C GLU A 717 -3.04 -28.36 -14.26
N SER A 718 -3.27 -27.63 -13.16
CA SER A 718 -4.33 -26.61 -13.06
C SER A 718 -3.94 -25.25 -13.66
N GLY A 719 -2.66 -25.08 -13.99
CA GLY A 719 -2.08 -23.83 -14.47
C GLY A 719 -2.59 -23.45 -15.86
N THR A 720 -3.02 -22.21 -16.01
CA THR A 720 -3.51 -21.67 -17.29
C THR A 720 -2.80 -20.36 -17.63
N MET A 721 -2.26 -20.28 -18.85
CA MET A 721 -1.74 -19.04 -19.45
C MET A 721 -2.56 -18.68 -20.68
N SER A 722 -3.16 -17.49 -20.74
CA SER A 722 -4.04 -17.11 -21.86
C SER A 722 -3.86 -15.69 -22.40
N SER A 723 -4.02 -15.57 -23.71
CA SER A 723 -4.18 -14.30 -24.42
C SER A 723 -5.24 -14.50 -25.52
N LEU A 724 -6.47 -14.73 -25.08
CA LEU A 724 -7.61 -15.01 -25.94
C LEU A 724 -8.20 -13.73 -26.55
N GLY A 725 -8.82 -13.86 -27.71
CA GLY A 725 -9.71 -12.83 -28.23
C GLY A 725 -11.07 -12.85 -27.51
N GLY A 726 -11.62 -11.67 -27.24
CA GLY A 726 -12.96 -11.49 -26.69
C GLY A 726 -14.06 -11.90 -27.66
N SER A 727 -15.21 -12.31 -27.14
CA SER A 727 -16.34 -12.80 -27.94
C SER A 727 -17.45 -11.75 -28.11
N SER A 728 -18.14 -11.81 -29.25
CA SER A 728 -19.33 -10.99 -29.54
C SER A 728 -20.60 -11.83 -29.36
N SER A 729 -21.52 -11.37 -28.50
CA SER A 729 -22.82 -12.02 -28.28
C SER A 729 -23.97 -11.41 -29.10
N SER A 730 -23.70 -10.36 -29.88
CA SER A 730 -24.70 -9.68 -30.72
C SER A 730 -24.79 -10.29 -32.13
N SER A 731 -25.99 -10.33 -32.72
CA SER A 731 -26.19 -10.88 -34.07
C SER A 731 -25.38 -10.08 -35.10
N GLY A 732 -24.30 -10.71 -35.59
CA GLY A 732 -23.44 -10.18 -36.66
C GLY A 732 -22.13 -9.51 -36.21
N GLY A 733 -21.89 -9.30 -34.91
CA GLY A 733 -20.62 -8.74 -34.44
C GLY A 733 -19.45 -9.73 -34.56
N GLY A 734 -18.27 -9.27 -34.96
CA GLY A 734 -17.07 -10.11 -35.15
C GLY A 734 -16.30 -10.43 -33.87
N GLY A 735 -15.73 -11.62 -33.75
CA GLY A 735 -14.90 -12.03 -32.61
C GLY A 735 -13.49 -11.42 -32.65
N GLY A 736 -12.89 -11.11 -31.50
CA GLY A 736 -11.54 -10.52 -31.44
C GLY A 736 -10.45 -11.52 -31.80
N GLY A 737 -9.33 -11.06 -32.37
CA GLY A 737 -8.14 -11.87 -32.62
C GLY A 737 -7.44 -12.29 -31.31
N GLY A 738 -6.86 -13.50 -31.29
CA GLY A 738 -6.07 -13.96 -30.15
C GLY A 738 -4.69 -13.29 -30.10
N GLY A 739 -4.19 -12.95 -28.91
CA GLY A 739 -3.01 -12.11 -28.71
C GLY A 739 -1.67 -12.83 -28.86
N ARG A 740 -0.65 -12.36 -28.14
CA ARG A 740 0.74 -12.83 -28.29
C ARG A 740 1.34 -13.31 -26.96
N ILE A 741 2.04 -14.44 -26.99
CA ILE A 741 2.81 -14.98 -25.86
C ILE A 741 4.21 -15.37 -26.35
N HIS A 742 5.26 -14.79 -25.76
CA HIS A 742 6.66 -15.09 -26.10
C HIS A 742 7.49 -15.53 -24.90
N PHE A 743 8.21 -16.64 -25.06
CA PHE A 743 9.18 -17.14 -24.08
C PHE A 743 10.63 -16.80 -24.49
N HIS A 744 11.20 -15.81 -23.82
CA HIS A 744 12.58 -15.37 -24.02
C HIS A 744 13.53 -16.05 -23.03
N TRP A 745 14.04 -17.23 -23.40
CA TRP A 745 14.95 -18.00 -22.55
C TRP A 745 16.32 -17.35 -22.40
N SER A 746 16.84 -17.35 -21.18
CA SER A 746 18.23 -17.02 -20.84
C SER A 746 18.98 -18.30 -20.43
N ASP A 747 20.28 -18.34 -20.73
CA ASP A 747 21.20 -19.43 -20.35
C ASP A 747 20.72 -20.86 -20.65
N ILE A 748 20.19 -21.11 -21.85
CA ILE A 748 19.75 -22.46 -22.28
C ILE A 748 20.93 -23.45 -22.17
N PRO A 749 20.87 -24.46 -21.27
CA PRO A 749 21.97 -25.41 -21.09
C PRO A 749 22.04 -26.37 -22.28
N THR A 750 23.23 -26.89 -22.60
CA THR A 750 23.45 -27.78 -23.76
C THR A 750 24.39 -28.93 -23.43
N GLY A 751 24.36 -29.99 -24.25
CA GLY A 751 25.17 -31.20 -24.07
C GLY A 751 24.93 -31.86 -22.70
N ASP A 752 26.02 -32.37 -22.09
CA ASP A 752 25.97 -33.10 -20.80
C ASP A 752 25.37 -32.30 -19.62
N VAL A 753 25.31 -30.97 -19.73
CA VAL A 753 24.74 -30.07 -18.71
C VAL A 753 23.24 -29.84 -18.91
N TYR A 754 22.67 -30.17 -20.07
CA TYR A 754 21.27 -29.90 -20.41
C TYR A 754 20.29 -30.37 -19.32
N GLN A 755 19.38 -29.48 -18.93
CA GLN A 755 18.24 -29.77 -18.06
C GLN A 755 17.00 -29.12 -18.72
N PRO A 756 15.82 -29.76 -18.65
CA PRO A 756 14.59 -29.16 -19.17
C PRO A 756 14.35 -27.79 -18.53
N ILE A 757 14.31 -26.74 -19.35
CA ILE A 757 14.06 -25.36 -18.89
C ILE A 757 12.58 -25.09 -18.63
N ALA A 758 11.69 -25.96 -19.12
CA ALA A 758 10.27 -25.89 -18.85
C ALA A 758 9.67 -27.26 -18.54
N THR A 759 8.71 -27.29 -17.62
CA THR A 759 7.78 -28.40 -17.39
C THR A 759 6.37 -27.87 -17.62
N VAL A 760 5.64 -28.43 -18.58
CA VAL A 760 4.37 -27.87 -19.07
C VAL A 760 3.28 -28.93 -19.03
N ASN A 761 2.61 -29.04 -17.88
CA ASN A 761 1.49 -29.96 -17.65
C ASN A 761 0.12 -29.26 -17.78
N GLY A 762 0.07 -27.94 -17.61
CA GLY A 762 -1.13 -27.12 -17.76
C GLY A 762 -1.42 -26.68 -19.20
N SER A 763 -2.24 -25.65 -19.37
CA SER A 763 -2.74 -25.20 -20.68
C SER A 763 -2.28 -23.78 -21.06
N ILE A 764 -1.93 -23.61 -22.34
CA ILE A 764 -1.59 -22.30 -22.93
C ILE A 764 -2.56 -22.01 -24.08
N TYR A 765 -3.18 -20.82 -24.10
CA TYR A 765 -4.21 -20.45 -25.07
C TYR A 765 -3.97 -19.09 -25.74
N THR A 766 -3.96 -19.06 -27.08
CA THR A 766 -3.85 -17.83 -27.89
C THR A 766 -4.92 -17.77 -29.00
N ARG A 767 -6.10 -18.37 -28.79
CA ARG A 767 -7.15 -18.47 -29.82
C ARG A 767 -7.92 -17.15 -29.97
N GLY A 768 -8.44 -16.89 -31.18
CA GLY A 768 -9.42 -15.82 -31.38
C GLY A 768 -10.76 -16.13 -30.73
N GLY A 769 -11.50 -15.07 -30.40
CA GLY A 769 -12.84 -15.11 -29.82
C GLY A 769 -13.91 -15.46 -30.85
N LEU A 770 -15.08 -15.86 -30.34
CA LEU A 770 -16.21 -16.24 -31.18
C LEU A 770 -16.92 -14.99 -31.71
N GLY A 771 -17.28 -15.02 -33.00
CA GLY A 771 -18.24 -14.08 -33.58
C GLY A 771 -19.66 -14.41 -33.15
N GLY A 772 -20.56 -13.44 -33.27
CA GLY A 772 -22.01 -13.67 -33.12
C GLY A 772 -22.57 -14.51 -34.26
N GLU A 773 -23.88 -14.79 -34.24
CA GLU A 773 -24.54 -15.78 -35.12
C GLU A 773 -24.20 -15.73 -36.63
N GLN A 774 -23.90 -14.54 -37.16
CA GLN A 774 -23.51 -14.33 -38.57
C GLN A 774 -22.08 -13.74 -38.72
N GLY A 775 -21.42 -13.40 -37.61
CA GLY A 775 -20.09 -12.77 -37.59
C GLY A 775 -18.95 -13.78 -37.68
N GLY A 776 -17.80 -13.34 -38.20
CA GLY A 776 -16.59 -14.15 -38.25
C GLY A 776 -15.99 -14.33 -36.85
N SER A 777 -15.43 -15.52 -36.59
CA SER A 777 -14.55 -15.73 -35.43
C SER A 777 -13.18 -15.08 -35.68
N GLY A 778 -12.50 -14.66 -34.62
CA GLY A 778 -11.16 -14.09 -34.72
C GLY A 778 -10.11 -15.14 -35.10
N GLY A 779 -9.05 -14.69 -35.76
CA GLY A 779 -7.85 -15.48 -36.04
C GLY A 779 -7.11 -15.88 -34.76
N SER A 780 -6.40 -17.01 -34.82
CA SER A 780 -5.51 -17.41 -33.73
C SER A 780 -4.28 -16.52 -33.67
N GLY A 781 -3.87 -16.19 -32.46
CA GLY A 781 -2.67 -15.46 -32.11
C GLY A 781 -1.40 -16.29 -32.12
N THR A 782 -0.29 -15.65 -31.76
CA THR A 782 1.04 -16.23 -31.89
C THR A 782 1.63 -16.66 -30.54
N LEU A 783 2.03 -17.93 -30.47
CA LEU A 783 2.85 -18.49 -29.41
C LEU A 783 4.27 -18.70 -29.96
N SER A 784 5.28 -18.10 -29.34
CA SER A 784 6.66 -18.12 -29.83
C SER A 784 7.68 -18.30 -28.71
N GLY A 785 8.92 -18.61 -29.08
CA GLY A 785 10.03 -18.73 -28.15
C GLY A 785 11.36 -18.44 -28.81
N LYS A 786 12.39 -18.18 -28.01
CA LYS A 786 13.74 -17.88 -28.49
C LYS A 786 14.31 -19.02 -29.36
N PRO A 787 15.04 -18.74 -30.46
CA PRO A 787 15.67 -19.76 -31.30
C PRO A 787 16.56 -20.72 -30.52
N CYS A 788 16.24 -22.02 -30.54
CA CYS A 788 16.95 -23.01 -29.75
C CYS A 788 18.37 -23.32 -30.29
N PRO A 789 19.34 -23.67 -29.41
CA PRO A 789 20.66 -24.17 -29.79
C PRO A 789 20.64 -25.43 -30.68
N LYS A 790 21.83 -25.85 -31.13
CA LYS A 790 22.02 -27.15 -31.80
C LYS A 790 21.51 -28.30 -30.91
N GLY A 791 20.98 -29.37 -31.49
CA GLY A 791 20.40 -30.52 -30.77
C GLY A 791 18.99 -30.32 -30.19
N LEU A 792 18.55 -29.07 -29.97
CA LEU A 792 17.29 -28.72 -29.32
C LEU A 792 16.28 -28.07 -30.29
N TYR A 793 14.97 -28.24 -30.05
CA TYR A 793 13.89 -27.68 -30.89
C TYR A 793 12.62 -27.33 -30.08
N GLY A 794 11.63 -26.73 -30.76
CA GLY A 794 10.35 -26.34 -30.15
C GLY A 794 10.43 -25.03 -29.37
N ILE A 795 9.33 -24.68 -28.69
CA ILE A 795 9.23 -23.42 -27.93
C ILE A 795 9.99 -23.51 -26.61
N PHE A 796 10.08 -24.71 -26.03
CA PHE A 796 10.73 -25.00 -24.75
C PHE A 796 12.15 -25.57 -24.88
N CYS A 797 12.71 -25.60 -26.10
CA CYS A 797 14.03 -26.17 -26.41
C CYS A 797 14.24 -27.60 -25.90
N GLU A 798 13.30 -28.48 -26.27
CA GLU A 798 13.35 -29.92 -26.01
C GLU A 798 14.38 -30.63 -26.91
N GLU A 799 14.85 -31.80 -26.48
CA GLU A 799 15.79 -32.63 -27.25
C GLU A 799 15.16 -33.13 -28.56
N CYS A 800 15.87 -33.01 -29.70
CA CYS A 800 15.40 -33.54 -30.98
C CYS A 800 15.04 -35.05 -30.88
N PRO A 801 14.01 -35.54 -31.61
CA PRO A 801 13.56 -36.93 -31.54
C PRO A 801 14.66 -37.96 -31.83
N LEU A 802 14.53 -39.15 -31.23
CA LEU A 802 15.49 -40.25 -31.40
C LEU A 802 15.73 -40.58 -32.89
N GLY A 803 17.01 -40.72 -33.26
CA GLY A 803 17.43 -40.96 -34.64
C GLY A 803 17.46 -39.71 -35.52
N THR A 804 17.34 -38.51 -34.95
CA THR A 804 17.53 -37.22 -35.64
C THR A 804 18.67 -36.43 -35.02
N PHE A 805 19.26 -35.51 -35.79
CA PHE A 805 20.30 -34.57 -35.35
C PHE A 805 19.98 -33.15 -35.84
N LYS A 806 20.52 -32.13 -35.17
CA LYS A 806 20.32 -30.72 -35.54
C LYS A 806 21.59 -29.90 -35.34
N ASN A 807 22.23 -29.53 -36.45
CA ASN A 807 23.50 -28.81 -36.48
C ASN A 807 23.35 -27.27 -36.58
N VAL A 808 22.12 -26.75 -36.69
CA VAL A 808 21.81 -25.31 -36.81
C VAL A 808 20.99 -24.79 -35.62
N THR A 809 21.08 -23.48 -35.37
CA THR A 809 20.22 -22.75 -34.43
C THR A 809 18.84 -22.50 -35.03
N GLY A 810 17.79 -22.55 -34.22
CA GLY A 810 16.39 -22.40 -34.64
C GLY A 810 15.47 -23.34 -33.86
N SER A 811 14.16 -23.11 -33.91
CA SER A 811 13.18 -23.84 -33.10
C SER A 811 12.24 -24.75 -33.90
N ASP A 812 12.26 -24.67 -35.23
CA ASP A 812 11.38 -25.49 -36.07
C ASP A 812 11.72 -26.97 -35.99
N ARG A 813 10.70 -27.82 -35.80
CA ARG A 813 10.85 -29.29 -35.77
C ARG A 813 11.45 -29.87 -37.06
N ALA A 814 11.27 -29.18 -38.19
CA ALA A 814 11.87 -29.55 -39.47
C ALA A 814 13.42 -29.47 -39.49
N LEU A 815 14.03 -28.79 -38.52
CA LEU A 815 15.48 -28.70 -38.36
C LEU A 815 16.10 -29.93 -37.66
N CYS A 816 15.28 -30.79 -37.03
CA CYS A 816 15.71 -32.10 -36.56
C CYS A 816 15.71 -33.09 -37.75
N VAL A 817 16.86 -33.22 -38.41
CA VAL A 817 17.01 -34.03 -39.63
C VAL A 817 17.30 -35.48 -39.25
N SER A 818 16.64 -36.46 -39.87
CA SER A 818 16.91 -37.88 -39.63
C SER A 818 18.36 -38.27 -39.98
N CYS A 819 18.94 -39.15 -39.18
CA CYS A 819 20.14 -39.90 -39.55
C CYS A 819 19.78 -41.03 -40.54
N LEU A 820 20.71 -41.38 -41.43
CA LEU A 820 20.45 -42.34 -42.51
C LEU A 820 20.29 -43.75 -41.94
N SER A 821 19.24 -44.46 -42.37
CA SER A 821 18.97 -45.84 -41.93
C SER A 821 20.11 -46.81 -42.28
N ASP A 822 20.85 -46.52 -43.35
CA ASP A 822 21.97 -47.34 -43.83
C ASP A 822 23.22 -47.24 -42.94
N GLU A 823 23.28 -46.24 -42.04
CA GLU A 823 24.36 -46.07 -41.05
C GLU A 823 24.08 -46.85 -39.75
N LEU A 824 22.86 -47.36 -39.54
CA LEU A 824 22.45 -48.09 -38.34
C LEU A 824 22.54 -49.61 -38.57
N PRO A 825 23.41 -50.35 -37.86
CA PRO A 825 23.48 -51.81 -37.97
C PRO A 825 22.14 -52.49 -37.67
N HIS A 826 21.81 -53.59 -38.36
CA HIS A 826 20.53 -54.31 -38.20
C HIS A 826 20.20 -54.79 -36.77
N ARG A 827 21.17 -54.80 -35.84
CA ARG A 827 20.99 -55.14 -34.41
C ARG A 827 21.33 -53.98 -33.46
N ALA A 828 21.26 -52.74 -33.97
CA ALA A 828 21.47 -51.51 -33.22
C ALA A 828 20.17 -50.70 -33.07
N VAL A 829 20.11 -49.87 -32.04
CA VAL A 829 19.06 -48.89 -31.77
C VAL A 829 19.69 -47.56 -31.38
N TYR A 830 19.14 -46.45 -31.88
CA TYR A 830 19.55 -45.11 -31.48
C TYR A 830 19.33 -44.90 -29.98
N ILE A 831 20.25 -44.17 -29.34
CA ILE A 831 20.16 -43.82 -27.92
C ILE A 831 19.79 -42.35 -27.75
N ALA A 832 19.07 -42.05 -26.65
CA ALA A 832 18.93 -40.68 -26.19
C ALA A 832 20.30 -40.15 -25.77
N VAL A 833 20.63 -38.93 -26.17
CA VAL A 833 21.81 -38.20 -25.69
C VAL A 833 21.34 -36.86 -25.14
N ARG A 834 21.87 -36.56 -23.95
CA ARG A 834 21.50 -35.38 -23.15
C ARG A 834 21.86 -34.10 -23.92
N GLY A 835 20.88 -33.21 -24.07
CA GLY A 835 20.99 -32.00 -24.90
C GLY A 835 20.77 -32.22 -26.39
N GLY A 836 20.35 -33.43 -26.80
CA GLY A 836 20.08 -33.80 -28.18
C GLY A 836 21.35 -34.01 -29.03
N VAL A 837 21.17 -34.59 -30.23
CA VAL A 837 22.27 -34.90 -31.14
C VAL A 837 22.55 -33.70 -32.05
N THR A 838 23.79 -33.21 -32.04
CA THR A 838 24.21 -32.02 -32.79
C THR A 838 24.76 -32.34 -34.17
N GLU A 839 25.42 -33.49 -34.35
CA GLU A 839 26.19 -33.86 -35.55
C GLU A 839 26.00 -35.33 -35.93
N ARG A 840 26.48 -35.75 -37.10
CA ARG A 840 26.43 -37.14 -37.58
C ARG A 840 27.77 -37.86 -37.35
N PRO A 841 27.80 -39.19 -37.16
CA PRO A 841 26.65 -40.12 -37.14
C PRO A 841 25.85 -40.04 -35.83
N CYS A 842 24.56 -40.37 -35.88
CA CYS A 842 23.73 -40.44 -34.66
C CYS A 842 24.22 -41.56 -33.73
N PRO A 843 24.34 -41.33 -32.42
CA PRO A 843 24.79 -42.33 -31.46
C PRO A 843 23.77 -43.47 -31.31
N TYR A 844 24.28 -44.70 -31.29
CA TYR A 844 23.50 -45.93 -31.16
C TYR A 844 24.18 -46.93 -30.21
N LYS A 845 23.41 -47.91 -29.74
CA LYS A 845 23.91 -49.09 -29.02
C LYS A 845 23.33 -50.36 -29.62
N CYS A 846 24.00 -51.49 -29.41
CA CYS A 846 23.44 -52.78 -29.79
C CYS A 846 22.25 -53.15 -28.89
N VAL A 847 21.27 -53.91 -29.42
CA VAL A 847 20.04 -54.31 -28.70
C VAL A 847 20.34 -55.20 -27.48
N SER A 848 21.52 -55.83 -27.42
CA SER A 848 21.97 -56.67 -26.31
C SER A 848 23.49 -56.63 -26.19
N GLU A 849 24.01 -56.77 -24.98
CA GLU A 849 25.45 -56.89 -24.67
C GLU A 849 26.14 -58.11 -25.31
N ARG A 850 25.37 -59.06 -25.87
CA ARG A 850 25.91 -60.19 -26.66
C ARG A 850 26.45 -59.79 -28.04
N TYR A 851 26.28 -58.53 -28.41
CA TYR A 851 26.67 -57.97 -29.71
C TYR A 851 27.69 -56.85 -29.50
N HIS A 852 28.82 -56.92 -30.20
CA HIS A 852 29.90 -55.95 -30.04
C HIS A 852 29.76 -54.77 -31.02
N MET A 853 30.00 -53.55 -30.52
CA MET A 853 30.11 -52.36 -31.36
C MET A 853 31.41 -52.40 -32.18
N PRO A 854 31.43 -51.84 -33.42
CA PRO A 854 30.40 -50.99 -33.99
C PRO A 854 29.28 -51.73 -34.75
N HIS A 855 29.53 -52.92 -35.30
CA HIS A 855 28.59 -53.56 -36.25
C HIS A 855 27.48 -54.41 -35.59
N CYS A 856 27.49 -54.55 -34.27
CA CYS A 856 26.55 -55.37 -33.50
C CYS A 856 26.51 -56.84 -33.95
N TYR A 857 27.70 -57.37 -34.24
CA TYR A 857 27.93 -58.78 -34.56
C TYR A 857 28.09 -59.63 -33.30
N THR A 858 27.74 -60.91 -33.39
CA THR A 858 28.14 -61.93 -32.41
C THR A 858 29.63 -62.23 -32.54
N ALA A 859 30.24 -62.77 -31.48
CA ALA A 859 31.66 -63.18 -31.50
C ALA A 859 32.02 -64.16 -32.64
N LEU A 860 31.08 -64.99 -33.09
CA LEU A 860 31.28 -65.87 -34.25
C LEU A 860 31.23 -65.11 -35.58
N GLU A 861 30.32 -64.15 -35.72
CA GLU A 861 30.24 -63.29 -36.91
C GLU A 861 31.48 -62.39 -37.01
N GLU A 862 32.00 -61.84 -35.91
CA GLU A 862 33.27 -61.09 -35.90
C GLU A 862 34.46 -61.97 -36.32
N LEU A 863 34.53 -63.22 -35.84
CA LEU A 863 35.55 -64.17 -36.30
C LEU A 863 35.44 -64.43 -37.82
N ILE A 864 34.22 -64.62 -38.33
CA ILE A 864 33.99 -64.84 -39.76
C ILE A 864 34.42 -63.61 -40.59
N TYR A 865 34.07 -62.39 -40.16
CA TYR A 865 34.40 -61.17 -40.90
C TYR A 865 35.87 -60.74 -40.78
N THR A 866 36.53 -60.99 -39.65
CA THR A 866 37.98 -60.76 -39.50
C THR A 866 38.82 -61.62 -40.44
N PHE A 867 38.35 -62.81 -40.82
CA PHE A 867 38.96 -63.64 -41.86
C PHE A 867 38.50 -63.31 -43.29
N GLY A 868 37.96 -62.11 -43.54
CA GLY A 868 37.53 -61.67 -44.87
C GLY A 868 36.11 -62.08 -45.25
N GLY A 869 35.28 -62.48 -44.29
CA GLY A 869 33.87 -62.78 -44.46
C GLY A 869 33.57 -64.26 -44.73
N PRO A 870 32.28 -64.62 -44.86
CA PRO A 870 31.82 -66.01 -44.87
C PRO A 870 32.52 -66.92 -45.88
N TRP A 871 32.77 -66.41 -47.09
CA TRP A 871 33.40 -67.17 -48.18
C TRP A 871 34.88 -67.49 -47.90
N LEU A 872 35.66 -66.52 -47.43
CA LEU A 872 37.07 -66.73 -47.11
C LEU A 872 37.24 -67.55 -45.84
N PHE A 873 36.41 -67.34 -44.81
CA PHE A 873 36.41 -68.17 -43.61
C PHE A 873 36.05 -69.64 -43.92
N VAL A 874 35.03 -69.89 -44.76
CA VAL A 874 34.69 -71.25 -45.19
C VAL A 874 35.80 -71.88 -46.03
N LEU A 875 36.46 -71.15 -46.92
CA LEU A 875 37.61 -71.66 -47.69
C LEU A 875 38.81 -72.00 -46.79
N LEU A 876 39.13 -71.15 -45.81
CA LEU A 876 40.18 -71.40 -44.81
C LEU A 876 39.83 -72.61 -43.94
N LEU A 877 38.58 -72.71 -43.46
CA LEU A 877 38.09 -73.84 -42.68
C LEU A 877 38.13 -75.14 -43.49
N LEU A 878 37.71 -75.12 -44.76
CA LEU A 878 37.77 -76.27 -45.66
C LEU A 878 39.23 -76.69 -45.91
N GLY A 879 40.13 -75.73 -46.16
CA GLY A 879 41.56 -75.99 -46.30
C GLY A 879 42.17 -76.60 -45.03
N LEU A 880 41.81 -76.10 -43.86
CA LEU A 880 42.27 -76.61 -42.57
C LEU A 880 41.68 -78.00 -42.26
N LEU A 881 40.43 -78.28 -42.64
CA LEU A 881 39.81 -79.60 -42.55
C LEU A 881 40.43 -80.61 -43.52
N ILE A 882 40.78 -80.19 -44.75
CA ILE A 882 41.52 -81.04 -45.70
C ILE A 882 42.92 -81.33 -45.17
N LEU A 883 43.61 -80.34 -44.59
CA LEU A 883 44.93 -80.51 -43.99
C LEU A 883 44.87 -81.40 -42.73
N LEU A 884 43.84 -81.25 -41.89
CA LEU A 884 43.58 -82.14 -40.75
C LEU A 884 43.25 -83.57 -41.22
N ALA A 885 42.46 -83.73 -42.28
CA ALA A 885 42.14 -85.04 -42.87
C ALA A 885 43.40 -85.70 -43.46
N LEU A 886 44.31 -84.93 -44.08
CA LEU A 886 45.62 -85.40 -44.52
C LEU A 886 46.49 -85.82 -43.33
N VAL A 887 46.59 -85.01 -42.28
CA VAL A 887 47.34 -85.35 -41.05
C VAL A 887 46.76 -86.60 -40.36
N LEU A 888 45.44 -86.73 -40.27
CA LEU A 888 44.76 -87.92 -39.74
C LEU A 888 44.93 -89.16 -40.64
N SER A 889 45.01 -88.98 -41.96
CA SER A 889 45.31 -90.05 -42.91
C SER A 889 46.76 -90.52 -42.81
N VAL A 890 47.71 -89.60 -42.63
CA VAL A 890 49.12 -89.90 -42.33
C VAL A 890 49.25 -90.58 -40.97
N ALA A 891 48.49 -90.13 -39.96
CA ALA A 891 48.44 -90.80 -38.65
C ALA A 891 47.87 -92.23 -38.75
N ARG A 892 46.82 -92.46 -39.56
CA ARG A 892 46.33 -93.82 -39.86
C ARG A 892 47.37 -94.67 -40.60
N MET A 893 48.07 -94.11 -41.59
CA MET A 893 49.15 -94.82 -42.29
C MET A 893 50.32 -95.19 -41.37
N LYS A 894 50.52 -94.46 -40.26
CA LYS A 894 51.54 -94.79 -39.24
C LYS A 894 51.10 -95.82 -38.19
N PHE A 895 49.84 -96.25 -38.20
CA PHE A 895 49.27 -97.20 -37.23
C PHE A 895 48.78 -98.52 -37.85
N VAL A 896 48.91 -98.72 -39.16
CA VAL A 896 48.54 -99.98 -39.85
C VAL A 896 49.70 -100.43 -40.75
N GLY A 897 50.68 -101.10 -40.15
CA GLY A 897 51.81 -101.74 -40.84
C GLY A 897 52.69 -102.51 -39.85
N VAL A 898 53.08 -103.73 -40.25
CA VAL A 898 53.86 -104.75 -39.49
C VAL A 898 53.04 -105.65 -38.55
N ASP A 899 52.48 -106.70 -39.18
CA ASP A 899 52.60 -108.14 -38.86
C ASP A 899 52.60 -108.66 -37.41
N GLU A 900 51.74 -109.67 -37.18
CA GLU A 900 52.09 -110.81 -36.33
C GLU A 900 51.65 -112.15 -36.96
N SER A 901 52.65 -113.00 -37.18
CA SER A 901 52.57 -114.46 -37.30
C SER A 901 53.81 -115.02 -36.57
N PRO A 902 53.88 -116.30 -36.13
CA PRO A 902 53.02 -117.43 -36.49
C PRO A 902 52.55 -118.29 -35.28
N GLY A 903 51.78 -119.36 -35.54
CA GLY A 903 51.53 -120.41 -34.54
C GLY A 903 50.60 -121.51 -35.09
N PRO A 904 51.01 -122.80 -35.10
CA PRO A 904 50.28 -123.85 -35.81
C PRO A 904 49.20 -124.57 -34.96
N ALA A 905 48.40 -125.38 -35.65
CA ALA A 905 47.33 -126.23 -35.11
C ALA A 905 47.81 -127.26 -34.07
N PRO A 906 46.85 -127.96 -33.43
CA PRO A 906 46.87 -129.41 -33.63
C PRO A 906 45.52 -129.99 -34.11
N THR A 907 45.64 -131.17 -34.71
CA THR A 907 44.56 -132.03 -35.19
C THR A 907 43.74 -132.68 -34.08
N GLN A 908 42.41 -132.71 -34.26
CA GLN A 908 41.64 -133.96 -34.21
C GLN A 908 40.42 -133.86 -35.14
#